data_AF-A0A672SSJ0-F1
#
_entry.id   AF-A0A672SSJ0-F1
#
_cell.length_a   1.000
_cell.length_b   1.000
_cell.length_c   1.000
_cell.angle_alpha   90.00
_cell.angle_beta   90.00
_cell.angle_gamma   90.00
#
_symmetry.space_group_name_H-M   'P 1'
#
loop_
_entity.id
_entity.type
_entity.pdbx_description
1 polymer ?
#
loop_
_entity_poly.entity_id
_entity_poly.type
_entity_poly.pdbx_seq_one_letter_code
_entity_poly.pdbx_strand_id
1 'polypeptide(L)'
;MPPPADIVKVAIEWPGAFPKLMEIDQVSNADSTNFYITEKAQMAQQLHERIQSSSMDMKLDALKDLANSSRDITFAQEFINLDVTVFVPLAAFPYISRFGDLLSFTLTAFVELMDHGIVSWDTFSVAFIKKIASYVCKSAMDTAVLQRSLAILESMVLNSQDLYQKVAQEITIGQLIPHLQGTDQDIQTYTIAVINALFLKAPEEKRQVLHIRKPIFSFFFFHLFVVEMAHILAQKQLRSIILSNVIRSNKPINDEMAHQLYVLQVLTFNLLEDRMMTKMDPQDQAQRDIIFELRRIAFDVECESNNSGSIEKRKSMYTRDYKKLGFINHVNPAVDFTQIPPGMLALDNMLYFARHHQDAYIRIVLENSSREDKHECPFGRSSIELTKMLCEILKVGELPSENCHDFHPMFFTHDRSFEEFFCICIQLLNKTWKEMRATSEDFNKVMQVVKEQITRALTIKPNSLDQFKSRLQNLSYTEILKLRQSERMNQEDFQSRPILELREKIQPEIMELIKQQRLNRLCEGTCFRKISSRRRQDKFWYCRLSPNHKVLHYGDLEESPQGEVPHDSLQDKLPVADIKAVVTGKDCPHMKEKGALKQNKEVLELAFSVLYESDEYLNFIAPDKHEYCVWTDGLNALLGKEMTSEFTRSDMDTLLNMEMKLRLLDLENIQIPEVPPPIPKEPSNYDFVYDCN
;
A
#
# COMPACT_ATOMS: atom_id res chain seq x y z
N MET A 1 -14.06 -52.42 -15.77
CA MET A 1 -13.21 -52.05 -14.62
C MET A 1 -12.69 -50.66 -14.91
N PRO A 2 -12.87 -49.68 -14.01
CA PRO A 2 -12.09 -48.45 -14.12
C PRO A 2 -10.59 -48.81 -14.06
N PRO A 3 -9.70 -48.11 -14.79
CA PRO A 3 -8.27 -48.32 -14.64
C PRO A 3 -7.88 -48.10 -13.17
N PRO A 4 -6.87 -48.82 -12.64
CA PRO A 4 -6.32 -48.55 -11.32
C PRO A 4 -5.97 -47.07 -11.19
N ALA A 5 -6.28 -46.46 -10.05
CA ALA A 5 -6.07 -45.03 -9.79
C ALA A 5 -4.60 -44.58 -9.96
N ASP A 6 -3.67 -45.55 -9.97
CA ASP A 6 -2.23 -45.31 -9.97
C ASP A 6 -1.58 -45.43 -11.36
N ILE A 7 -2.34 -45.55 -12.47
CA ILE A 7 -1.77 -45.66 -13.82
C ILE A 7 -2.02 -44.39 -14.64
N VAL A 8 -0.94 -43.70 -15.04
CA VAL A 8 -0.97 -42.53 -15.93
C VAL A 8 -0.60 -42.91 -17.35
N LYS A 9 -1.44 -42.57 -18.33
CA LYS A 9 -1.11 -42.71 -19.75
C LYS A 9 -0.37 -41.47 -20.23
N VAL A 10 0.86 -41.63 -20.70
CA VAL A 10 1.67 -40.54 -21.26
C VAL A 10 2.10 -40.83 -22.69
N ALA A 11 2.21 -39.79 -23.50
CA ALA A 11 2.87 -39.83 -24.79
C ALA A 11 4.24 -39.16 -24.63
N ILE A 12 5.32 -39.94 -24.76
CA ILE A 12 6.68 -39.41 -24.64
C ILE A 12 7.19 -39.08 -26.03
N GLU A 13 7.49 -37.81 -26.28
CA GLU A 13 8.08 -37.33 -27.53
C GLU A 13 9.60 -37.34 -27.47
N TRP A 14 10.23 -37.70 -28.58
CA TRP A 14 11.67 -37.62 -28.78
C TRP A 14 11.96 -37.02 -30.15
N PRO A 15 12.93 -36.07 -30.29
CA PRO A 15 13.23 -35.46 -31.57
C PRO A 15 13.56 -36.50 -32.65
N GLY A 16 12.78 -36.53 -33.73
CA GLY A 16 12.94 -37.47 -34.85
C GLY A 16 12.29 -38.85 -34.66
N ALA A 17 11.53 -39.07 -33.57
CA ALA A 17 10.78 -40.29 -33.32
C ALA A 17 9.27 -40.02 -33.18
N PHE A 18 8.46 -41.06 -33.42
CA PHE A 18 7.02 -40.98 -33.15
C PHE A 18 6.77 -41.02 -31.63
N PRO A 19 5.75 -40.31 -31.12
CA PRO A 19 5.41 -40.29 -29.70
C PRO A 19 5.15 -41.71 -29.19
N LYS A 20 5.84 -42.11 -28.13
CA LYS A 20 5.67 -43.43 -27.51
C LYS A 20 4.60 -43.35 -26.44
N LEU A 21 3.49 -44.07 -26.64
CA LEU A 21 2.43 -44.19 -25.64
C LEU A 21 2.84 -45.20 -24.57
N MET A 22 2.86 -44.77 -23.31
CA MET A 22 3.19 -45.59 -22.15
C MET A 22 2.15 -45.44 -21.05
N GLU A 23 1.83 -46.54 -20.38
CA GLU A 23 1.01 -46.56 -19.17
C GLU A 23 1.97 -46.72 -17.99
N ILE A 24 2.14 -45.67 -17.18
CA ILE A 24 3.09 -45.58 -16.08
C ILE A 24 2.36 -45.82 -14.77
N ASP A 25 2.81 -46.82 -14.00
CA ASP A 25 2.36 -47.09 -12.63
C ASP A 25 3.10 -46.17 -11.63
N GLN A 26 2.35 -45.32 -10.92
CA GLN A 26 2.83 -44.31 -9.97
C GLN A 26 3.38 -44.92 -8.67
N VAL A 27 2.91 -46.10 -8.24
CA VAL A 27 3.35 -46.74 -6.97
C VAL A 27 4.72 -47.40 -7.11
N SER A 28 5.06 -47.84 -8.32
CA SER A 28 6.30 -48.56 -8.60
C SER A 28 7.51 -47.66 -8.94
N ASN A 29 7.28 -46.38 -9.25
CA ASN A 29 8.28 -45.45 -9.78
C ASN A 29 8.65 -44.31 -8.82
N ALA A 30 9.25 -44.64 -7.67
CA ALA A 30 10.13 -43.70 -6.96
C ALA A 30 11.33 -43.23 -7.84
N ASP A 31 11.57 -43.95 -8.95
CA ASP A 31 12.58 -43.63 -9.96
C ASP A 31 12.22 -42.43 -10.84
N SER A 32 10.96 -41.99 -10.92
CA SER A 32 10.56 -40.87 -11.80
C SER A 32 11.04 -39.51 -11.27
N THR A 33 10.91 -39.25 -9.98
CA THR A 33 11.48 -38.07 -9.32
C THR A 33 12.99 -38.10 -9.35
N ASN A 34 13.61 -39.28 -9.14
CA ASN A 34 15.05 -39.46 -9.31
C ASN A 34 15.49 -39.23 -10.76
N PHE A 35 14.69 -39.62 -11.76
CA PHE A 35 14.97 -39.41 -13.17
C PHE A 35 14.89 -37.92 -13.52
N TYR A 36 13.88 -37.19 -13.04
CA TYR A 36 13.78 -35.74 -13.21
C TYR A 36 14.97 -35.01 -12.57
N ILE A 37 15.33 -35.38 -11.33
CA ILE A 37 16.50 -34.82 -10.64
C ILE A 37 17.78 -35.16 -11.42
N THR A 38 17.92 -36.40 -11.92
CA THR A 38 19.08 -36.84 -12.71
C THR A 38 19.16 -36.10 -14.05
N GLU A 39 18.03 -35.88 -14.73
CA GLU A 39 17.96 -35.12 -15.98
C GLU A 39 18.34 -33.66 -15.75
N LYS A 40 17.82 -33.02 -14.70
CA LYS A 40 18.20 -31.65 -14.33
C LYS A 40 19.66 -31.55 -13.89
N ALA A 41 20.20 -32.55 -13.20
CA ALA A 41 21.61 -32.62 -12.84
C ALA A 41 22.50 -32.77 -14.08
N GLN A 42 22.13 -33.62 -15.04
CA GLN A 42 22.84 -33.75 -16.32
C GLN A 42 22.79 -32.44 -17.13
N MET A 43 21.63 -31.80 -17.18
CA MET A 43 21.45 -30.49 -17.82
C MET A 43 22.32 -29.41 -17.15
N ALA A 44 22.36 -29.39 -15.81
CA ALA A 44 23.19 -28.47 -15.04
C ALA A 44 24.69 -28.69 -15.32
N GLN A 45 25.16 -29.95 -15.39
CA GLN A 45 26.52 -30.29 -15.76
C GLN A 45 26.87 -29.86 -17.19
N GLN A 46 26.01 -30.15 -18.17
CA GLN A 46 26.22 -29.75 -19.56
C GLN A 46 26.28 -28.23 -19.72
N LEU A 47 25.39 -27.49 -19.05
CA LEU A 47 25.41 -26.03 -19.07
C LEU A 47 26.66 -25.48 -18.39
N HIS A 48 27.06 -26.06 -17.25
CA HIS A 48 28.29 -25.68 -16.57
C HIS A 48 29.54 -25.83 -17.46
N GLU A 49 29.67 -26.96 -18.18
CA GLU A 49 30.76 -27.17 -19.14
C GLU A 49 30.70 -26.21 -20.34
N ARG A 50 29.51 -25.99 -20.91
CA ARG A 50 29.33 -25.08 -22.06
C ARG A 50 29.67 -23.63 -21.70
N ILE A 51 29.36 -23.18 -20.47
CA ILE A 51 29.71 -21.84 -19.97
C ILE A 51 31.23 -21.68 -19.80
N GLN A 52 31.94 -22.76 -19.49
CA GLN A 52 33.41 -22.75 -19.37
C GLN A 52 34.14 -22.88 -20.72
N SER A 53 33.41 -23.11 -21.83
CA SER A 53 34.00 -23.30 -23.16
C SER A 53 34.79 -22.07 -23.65
N SER A 54 35.72 -22.26 -24.58
CA SER A 54 36.49 -21.14 -25.18
C SER A 54 35.71 -20.35 -26.23
N SER A 55 34.60 -20.90 -26.74
CA SER A 55 33.76 -20.28 -27.78
C SER A 55 32.77 -19.28 -27.20
N MET A 56 32.71 -18.07 -27.77
CA MET A 56 31.80 -17.02 -27.31
C MET A 56 30.34 -17.30 -27.69
N ASP A 57 30.09 -17.87 -28.87
CA ASP A 57 28.72 -18.19 -29.32
C ASP A 57 28.11 -19.31 -28.47
N MET A 58 28.90 -20.35 -28.16
CA MET A 58 28.46 -21.43 -27.28
C MET A 58 28.20 -20.95 -25.85
N LYS A 59 28.98 -19.98 -25.36
CA LYS A 59 28.75 -19.32 -24.07
C LYS A 59 27.46 -18.51 -24.06
N LEU A 60 27.21 -17.73 -25.11
CA LEU A 60 26.01 -16.92 -25.22
C LEU A 60 24.75 -17.78 -25.18
N ASP A 61 24.70 -18.83 -26.01
CA ASP A 61 23.58 -19.77 -26.04
C ASP A 61 23.41 -20.49 -24.70
N ALA A 62 24.51 -20.94 -24.08
CA ALA A 62 24.45 -21.60 -22.78
C ALA A 62 23.97 -20.67 -21.65
N LEU A 63 24.33 -19.39 -21.68
CA LEU A 63 23.86 -18.41 -20.69
C LEU A 63 22.39 -18.05 -20.89
N LYS A 64 21.92 -18.02 -22.13
CA LYS A 64 20.49 -17.86 -22.43
C LYS A 64 19.68 -19.08 -21.92
N ASP A 65 20.16 -20.28 -22.20
CA ASP A 65 19.56 -21.53 -21.69
C ASP A 65 19.58 -21.57 -20.15
N LEU A 66 20.67 -21.10 -19.53
CA LEU A 66 20.80 -21.00 -18.08
C LEU A 66 19.78 -20.01 -17.49
N ALA A 67 19.62 -18.82 -18.08
CA ALA A 67 18.67 -17.83 -17.60
C ALA A 67 17.23 -18.37 -17.56
N ASN A 68 16.84 -19.14 -18.58
CA ASN A 68 15.53 -19.78 -18.63
C ASN A 68 15.42 -20.94 -17.62
N SER A 69 16.43 -21.80 -17.56
CA SER A 69 16.44 -23.00 -16.70
C SER A 69 16.51 -22.66 -15.22
N SER A 70 17.14 -21.53 -14.86
CA SER A 70 17.26 -21.01 -13.50
C SER A 70 15.91 -20.73 -12.83
N ARG A 71 14.83 -20.61 -13.61
CA ARG A 71 13.45 -20.49 -13.10
C ARG A 71 12.94 -21.75 -12.39
N ASP A 72 13.58 -22.89 -12.56
CA ASP A 72 13.26 -24.14 -11.86
C ASP A 72 14.13 -24.29 -10.59
N ILE A 73 13.49 -24.60 -9.46
CA ILE A 73 14.15 -24.77 -8.16
C ILE A 73 15.02 -26.01 -8.10
N THR A 74 14.59 -27.08 -8.75
CA THR A 74 15.32 -28.36 -8.79
C THR A 74 16.59 -28.19 -9.59
N PHE A 75 16.49 -27.56 -10.77
CA PHE A 75 17.65 -27.20 -11.58
C PHE A 75 18.60 -26.27 -10.82
N ALA A 76 18.08 -25.21 -10.20
CA ALA A 76 18.90 -24.25 -9.48
C ALA A 76 19.68 -24.91 -8.34
N GLN A 77 19.05 -25.81 -7.59
CA GLN A 77 19.70 -26.53 -6.51
C GLN A 77 20.84 -27.41 -7.02
N GLU A 78 20.62 -28.18 -8.09
CA GLU A 78 21.67 -28.99 -8.72
C GLU A 78 22.80 -28.13 -9.30
N PHE A 79 22.48 -27.01 -9.95
CA PHE A 79 23.47 -26.10 -10.50
C PHE A 79 24.32 -25.41 -9.42
N ILE A 80 23.70 -25.00 -8.31
CA ILE A 80 24.38 -24.41 -7.15
C ILE A 80 25.30 -25.44 -6.46
N ASN A 81 24.88 -26.71 -6.41
CA ASN A 81 25.67 -27.80 -5.83
C ASN A 81 26.94 -28.12 -6.65
N LEU A 82 26.94 -27.84 -7.96
CA LEU A 82 28.08 -28.12 -8.84
C LEU A 82 29.26 -27.18 -8.56
N ASP A 83 29.02 -25.89 -8.33
CA ASP A 83 29.98 -24.95 -7.72
C ASP A 83 29.35 -23.55 -7.49
N VAL A 84 29.23 -23.12 -6.22
CA VAL A 84 28.76 -21.76 -5.87
C VAL A 84 29.75 -20.67 -6.33
N THR A 85 31.00 -21.03 -6.64
CA THR A 85 32.02 -20.05 -7.00
C THR A 85 31.95 -19.58 -8.45
N VAL A 86 31.13 -20.19 -9.32
CA VAL A 86 30.95 -19.78 -10.73
C VAL A 86 30.26 -18.41 -10.89
N PHE A 87 29.52 -17.96 -9.87
CA PHE A 87 28.83 -16.67 -9.88
C PHE A 87 29.76 -15.45 -9.82
N VAL A 88 30.91 -15.57 -9.14
CA VAL A 88 31.85 -14.45 -8.95
C VAL A 88 32.64 -14.12 -10.23
N PRO A 89 33.18 -15.11 -10.99
CA PRO A 89 33.85 -14.87 -12.26
C PRO A 89 32.92 -14.37 -13.37
N LEU A 90 31.68 -14.86 -13.44
CA LEU A 90 30.74 -14.53 -14.53
C LEU A 90 30.39 -13.04 -14.62
N ALA A 91 30.32 -12.33 -13.48
CA ALA A 91 30.17 -10.86 -13.46
C ALA A 91 31.51 -10.12 -13.42
N ALA A 92 32.61 -10.78 -13.02
CA ALA A 92 33.93 -10.16 -12.84
C ALA A 92 34.80 -10.15 -14.11
N PHE A 93 34.47 -10.91 -15.15
CA PHE A 93 35.30 -10.93 -16.37
C PHE A 93 35.30 -9.55 -17.08
N PRO A 94 36.48 -8.91 -17.26
CA PRO A 94 36.62 -7.65 -17.98
C PRO A 94 36.11 -7.70 -19.43
N TYR A 95 36.08 -8.89 -20.03
CA TYR A 95 35.71 -9.12 -21.43
C TYR A 95 34.19 -9.21 -21.66
N ILE A 96 33.40 -9.63 -20.66
CA ILE A 96 31.93 -9.76 -20.75
C ILE A 96 31.27 -8.37 -20.73
N SER A 97 31.90 -7.39 -20.10
CA SER A 97 31.42 -5.99 -20.06
C SER A 97 31.41 -5.29 -21.43
N ARG A 98 31.90 -5.93 -22.51
CA ARG A 98 31.86 -5.42 -23.89
C ARG A 98 30.68 -5.94 -24.72
N PHE A 99 29.93 -6.93 -24.25
CA PHE A 99 28.79 -7.53 -24.95
C PHE A 99 27.54 -7.44 -24.06
N GLY A 100 26.65 -6.50 -24.36
CA GLY A 100 25.45 -6.21 -23.55
C GLY A 100 24.57 -7.44 -23.31
N ASP A 101 24.34 -8.24 -24.35
CA ASP A 101 23.48 -9.44 -24.29
C ASP A 101 24.06 -10.55 -23.39
N LEU A 102 25.38 -10.76 -23.42
CA LEU A 102 26.03 -11.78 -22.61
C LEU A 102 25.91 -11.44 -21.11
N LEU A 103 26.08 -10.16 -20.79
CA LEU A 103 25.95 -9.66 -19.42
C LEU A 103 24.49 -9.69 -18.95
N SER A 104 23.52 -9.35 -19.81
CA SER A 104 22.10 -9.36 -19.44
C SER A 104 21.59 -10.77 -19.11
N PHE A 105 21.93 -11.78 -19.92
CA PHE A 105 21.59 -13.18 -19.61
C PHE A 105 22.27 -13.68 -18.34
N THR A 106 23.54 -13.32 -18.14
CA THR A 106 24.28 -13.66 -16.92
C THR A 106 23.62 -13.08 -15.67
N LEU A 107 23.29 -11.79 -15.69
CA LEU A 107 22.62 -11.12 -14.57
C LEU A 107 21.20 -11.66 -14.36
N THR A 108 20.49 -12.02 -15.43
CA THR A 108 19.17 -12.64 -15.33
C THR A 108 19.25 -14.01 -14.66
N ALA A 109 20.15 -14.88 -15.10
CA ALA A 109 20.39 -16.17 -14.44
C ALA A 109 20.78 -15.98 -12.97
N PHE A 110 21.65 -15.01 -12.68
CA PHE A 110 22.05 -14.71 -11.31
C PHE A 110 20.85 -14.31 -10.43
N VAL A 111 20.00 -13.39 -10.88
CA VAL A 111 18.79 -12.97 -10.16
C VAL A 111 17.90 -14.19 -9.90
N GLU A 112 17.58 -14.96 -10.95
CA GLU A 112 16.69 -16.13 -10.85
C GLU A 112 17.19 -17.21 -9.89
N LEU A 113 18.53 -17.41 -9.84
CA LEU A 113 19.18 -18.37 -8.94
C LEU A 113 19.18 -17.88 -7.49
N MET A 114 19.44 -16.58 -7.27
CA MET A 114 19.44 -15.96 -5.94
C MET A 114 18.03 -15.85 -5.34
N ASP A 115 17.04 -15.66 -6.19
CA ASP A 115 15.63 -15.52 -5.85
C ASP A 115 15.04 -16.79 -5.19
N HIS A 116 15.56 -17.98 -5.53
CA HIS A 116 15.22 -19.22 -4.82
C HIS A 116 15.66 -19.23 -3.35
N GLY A 117 16.69 -18.43 -3.04
CA GLY A 117 17.13 -18.27 -1.67
C GLY A 117 17.93 -19.42 -1.08
N ILE A 118 18.41 -20.31 -1.94
CA ILE A 118 19.28 -21.44 -1.61
C ILE A 118 20.64 -20.93 -1.10
N VAL A 119 21.13 -19.82 -1.68
CA VAL A 119 22.41 -19.18 -1.33
C VAL A 119 22.14 -17.94 -0.48
N SER A 120 22.91 -17.75 0.60
CA SER A 120 22.87 -16.50 1.37
C SER A 120 23.53 -15.37 0.58
N TRP A 121 22.93 -14.18 0.60
CA TRP A 121 23.54 -12.98 0.00
C TRP A 121 24.87 -12.57 0.66
N ASP A 122 25.17 -13.05 1.87
CA ASP A 122 26.41 -12.73 2.57
C ASP A 122 27.65 -13.44 1.98
N THR A 123 27.47 -14.39 1.05
CA THR A 123 28.58 -15.09 0.39
C THR A 123 29.30 -14.22 -0.66
N PHE A 124 28.73 -13.09 -1.06
CA PHE A 124 29.28 -12.27 -2.14
C PHE A 124 30.37 -11.30 -1.67
N SER A 125 31.45 -11.25 -2.45
CA SER A 125 32.57 -10.34 -2.18
C SER A 125 32.19 -8.87 -2.36
N VAL A 126 32.85 -7.98 -1.62
CA VAL A 126 32.72 -6.53 -1.81
C VAL A 126 33.10 -6.10 -3.23
N ALA A 127 34.02 -6.82 -3.88
CA ALA A 127 34.41 -6.56 -5.27
C ALA A 127 33.24 -6.79 -6.26
N PHE A 128 32.40 -7.79 -6.01
CA PHE A 128 31.19 -8.04 -6.80
C PHE A 128 30.17 -6.90 -6.62
N ILE A 129 29.92 -6.47 -5.39
CA ILE A 129 29.00 -5.36 -5.08
C ILE A 129 29.47 -4.08 -5.80
N LYS A 130 30.77 -3.75 -5.69
CA LYS A 130 31.40 -2.63 -6.41
C LYS A 130 31.20 -2.72 -7.92
N LYS A 131 31.27 -3.92 -8.48
CA LYS A 131 31.09 -4.14 -9.91
C LYS A 131 29.64 -3.87 -10.34
N ILE A 132 28.65 -4.41 -9.62
CA ILE A 132 27.23 -4.17 -9.90
C ILE A 132 26.89 -2.69 -9.72
N ALA A 133 27.35 -2.05 -8.64
CA ALA A 133 27.20 -0.61 -8.44
C ALA A 133 27.82 0.20 -9.60
N SER A 134 28.99 -0.22 -10.11
CA SER A 134 29.61 0.45 -11.27
C SER A 134 28.77 0.38 -12.55
N TYR A 135 27.91 -0.62 -12.72
CA TYR A 135 26.98 -0.69 -13.85
C TYR A 135 25.85 0.33 -13.71
N VAL A 136 25.36 0.56 -12.50
CA VAL A 136 24.38 1.62 -12.23
C VAL A 136 25.00 3.01 -12.38
N CYS A 137 26.27 3.19 -12.03
CA CYS A 137 26.93 4.50 -12.06
C CYS A 137 27.47 4.93 -13.44
N LYS A 138 27.45 4.04 -14.45
CA LYS A 138 27.95 4.36 -15.81
C LYS A 138 26.87 5.01 -16.66
N SER A 139 27.23 6.10 -17.36
CA SER A 139 26.40 6.67 -18.42
C SER A 139 26.35 5.74 -19.64
N ALA A 140 25.15 5.51 -20.18
CA ALA A 140 24.90 4.70 -21.40
C ALA A 140 25.19 3.19 -21.26
N MET A 141 24.66 2.56 -20.21
CA MET A 141 24.55 1.10 -20.12
C MET A 141 23.30 0.59 -20.86
N ASP A 142 23.35 -0.67 -21.29
CA ASP A 142 22.19 -1.39 -21.79
C ASP A 142 21.05 -1.42 -20.76
N THR A 143 19.81 -1.25 -21.22
CA THR A 143 18.63 -1.13 -20.35
C THR A 143 18.37 -2.41 -19.56
N ALA A 144 18.51 -3.58 -20.17
CA ALA A 144 18.31 -4.86 -19.48
C ALA A 144 19.40 -5.07 -18.41
N VAL A 145 20.66 -4.73 -18.72
CA VAL A 145 21.76 -4.80 -17.74
C VAL A 145 21.51 -3.85 -16.56
N LEU A 146 21.09 -2.61 -16.82
CA LEU A 146 20.80 -1.62 -15.79
C LEU A 146 19.64 -2.06 -14.90
N GLN A 147 18.54 -2.54 -15.51
CA GLN A 147 17.36 -3.04 -14.81
C GLN A 147 17.72 -4.19 -13.86
N ARG A 148 18.45 -5.20 -14.34
CA ARG A 148 18.88 -6.33 -13.51
C ARG A 148 19.86 -5.89 -12.42
N SER A 149 20.76 -4.96 -12.71
CA SER A 149 21.69 -4.43 -11.71
C SER A 149 20.98 -3.71 -10.58
N LEU A 150 19.97 -2.88 -10.88
CA LEU A 150 19.13 -2.21 -9.89
C LEU A 150 18.37 -3.22 -9.04
N ALA A 151 17.74 -4.23 -9.66
CA ALA A 151 17.02 -5.29 -8.95
C ALA A 151 17.92 -6.09 -8.00
N ILE A 152 19.15 -6.41 -8.42
CA ILE A 152 20.15 -7.10 -7.58
C ILE A 152 20.50 -6.25 -6.36
N LEU A 153 20.77 -4.96 -6.54
CA LEU A 153 21.14 -4.05 -5.45
C LEU A 153 20.00 -3.88 -4.45
N GLU A 154 18.78 -3.74 -4.95
CA GLU A 154 17.57 -3.69 -4.12
C GLU A 154 17.42 -4.98 -3.28
N SER A 155 17.59 -6.16 -3.90
CA SER A 155 17.54 -7.45 -3.20
C SER A 155 18.65 -7.57 -2.15
N MET A 156 19.89 -7.16 -2.48
CA MET A 156 21.01 -7.14 -1.53
C MET A 156 20.68 -6.29 -0.29
N VAL A 157 20.13 -5.10 -0.51
CA VAL A 157 19.78 -4.16 0.56
C VAL A 157 18.68 -4.75 1.44
N LEU A 158 17.60 -5.31 0.88
CA LEU A 158 16.50 -5.84 1.66
C LEU A 158 16.86 -7.09 2.48
N ASN A 159 17.81 -7.90 2.00
CA ASN A 159 18.14 -9.19 2.64
C ASN A 159 19.16 -9.07 3.79
N SER A 160 20.10 -8.10 3.78
CA SER A 160 21.17 -8.03 4.80
C SER A 160 21.56 -6.59 5.17
N GLN A 161 21.72 -6.34 6.47
CA GLN A 161 22.11 -5.02 6.99
C GLN A 161 23.58 -4.67 6.67
N ASP A 162 24.46 -5.67 6.60
CA ASP A 162 25.86 -5.50 6.23
C ASP A 162 25.98 -5.15 4.73
N LEU A 163 25.19 -5.81 3.89
CA LEU A 163 25.09 -5.49 2.46
C LEU A 163 24.51 -4.10 2.22
N TYR A 164 23.50 -3.68 2.99
CA TYR A 164 23.01 -2.30 2.96
C TYR A 164 24.15 -1.29 3.17
N GLN A 165 24.99 -1.48 4.19
CA GLN A 165 26.10 -0.55 4.47
C GLN A 165 27.09 -0.50 3.32
N LYS A 166 27.40 -1.65 2.70
CA LYS A 166 28.30 -1.74 1.55
C LYS A 166 27.70 -1.08 0.32
N VAL A 167 26.44 -1.33 0.00
CA VAL A 167 25.75 -0.71 -1.16
C VAL A 167 25.65 0.80 -0.97
N ALA A 168 25.30 1.27 0.23
CA ALA A 168 25.21 2.70 0.54
C ALA A 168 26.56 3.44 0.47
N GLN A 169 27.69 2.73 0.58
CA GLN A 169 29.03 3.32 0.35
C GLN A 169 29.37 3.46 -1.14
N GLU A 170 28.81 2.62 -2.00
CA GLU A 170 29.13 2.58 -3.43
C GLU A 170 28.18 3.40 -4.30
N ILE A 171 26.95 3.61 -3.84
CA ILE A 171 25.91 4.31 -4.60
C ILE A 171 25.43 5.53 -3.83
N THR A 172 25.45 6.67 -4.52
CA THR A 172 24.85 7.93 -4.06
C THR A 172 23.53 8.17 -4.77
N ILE A 173 22.58 8.84 -4.12
CA ILE A 173 21.31 9.21 -4.76
C ILE A 173 21.55 10.11 -5.99
N GLY A 174 22.61 10.93 -5.98
CA GLY A 174 23.00 11.74 -7.14
C GLY A 174 23.29 10.90 -8.40
N GLN A 175 23.78 9.67 -8.25
CA GLN A 175 23.99 8.73 -9.37
C GLN A 175 22.70 8.03 -9.81
N LEU A 176 21.66 8.00 -8.96
CA LEU A 176 20.35 7.42 -9.29
C LEU A 176 19.43 8.44 -9.99
N ILE A 177 19.62 9.74 -9.74
CA ILE A 177 18.83 10.82 -10.34
C ILE A 177 18.74 10.75 -11.88
N PRO A 178 19.83 10.55 -12.64
CA PRO A 178 19.77 10.47 -14.09
C PRO A 178 18.85 9.35 -14.61
N HIS A 179 18.75 8.24 -13.88
CA HIS A 179 17.88 7.12 -14.23
C HIS A 179 16.40 7.48 -14.07
N LEU A 180 16.06 8.32 -13.10
CA LEU A 180 14.70 8.87 -12.94
C LEU A 180 14.35 9.92 -14.00
N GLN A 181 15.36 10.61 -14.56
CA GLN A 181 15.19 11.58 -15.66
C GLN A 181 15.02 10.92 -17.03
N GLY A 182 15.26 9.60 -17.13
CA GLY A 182 15.00 8.82 -18.33
C GLY A 182 13.50 8.74 -18.67
N THR A 183 13.20 8.19 -19.85
CA THR A 183 11.82 8.01 -20.35
C THR A 183 11.28 6.59 -20.16
N ASP A 184 12.11 5.69 -19.65
CA ASP A 184 11.81 4.27 -19.44
C ASP A 184 11.20 4.08 -18.04
N GLN A 185 9.93 3.68 -18.00
CA GLN A 185 9.17 3.53 -16.76
C GLN A 185 9.68 2.36 -15.92
N ASP A 186 10.21 1.29 -16.53
CA ASP A 186 10.73 0.15 -15.80
C ASP A 186 11.99 0.57 -15.05
N ILE A 187 12.93 1.25 -15.73
CA ILE A 187 14.14 1.78 -15.09
C ILE A 187 13.79 2.76 -13.96
N GLN A 188 12.83 3.65 -14.18
CA GLN A 188 12.35 4.56 -13.13
C GLN A 188 11.80 3.76 -11.92
N THR A 189 11.03 2.71 -12.17
CA THR A 189 10.40 1.87 -11.14
C THR A 189 11.47 1.17 -10.29
N TYR A 190 12.42 0.48 -10.91
CA TYR A 190 13.53 -0.16 -10.19
C TYR A 190 14.41 0.85 -9.46
N THR A 191 14.58 2.04 -10.01
CA THR A 191 15.36 3.10 -9.34
C THR A 191 14.66 3.59 -8.07
N ILE A 192 13.33 3.81 -8.12
CA ILE A 192 12.55 4.16 -6.92
C ILE A 192 12.53 2.99 -5.93
N ALA A 193 12.42 1.75 -6.39
CA ALA A 193 12.47 0.57 -5.54
C ALA A 193 13.81 0.46 -4.77
N VAL A 194 14.95 0.71 -5.43
CA VAL A 194 16.26 0.80 -4.77
C VAL A 194 16.28 1.91 -3.72
N ILE A 195 15.75 3.09 -4.05
CA ILE A 195 15.66 4.22 -3.11
C ILE A 195 14.80 3.85 -1.88
N ASN A 196 13.64 3.21 -2.11
CA ASN A 196 12.75 2.72 -1.06
C ASN A 196 13.46 1.68 -0.18
N ALA A 197 14.17 0.72 -0.78
CA ALA A 197 14.93 -0.30 -0.05
C ALA A 197 16.04 0.31 0.82
N LEU A 198 16.82 1.24 0.27
CA LEU A 198 17.86 1.96 1.00
C LEU A 198 17.27 2.72 2.18
N PHE A 199 16.11 3.33 2.00
CA PHE A 199 15.45 4.07 3.05
C PHE A 199 14.84 3.15 4.11
N LEU A 200 14.19 2.05 3.71
CA LEU A 200 13.58 1.04 4.59
C LEU A 200 14.60 0.29 5.46
N LYS A 201 15.87 0.18 5.03
CA LYS A 201 16.96 -0.46 5.80
C LYS A 201 17.91 0.53 6.48
N ALA A 202 17.75 1.82 6.25
CA ALA A 202 18.50 2.84 6.98
C ALA A 202 18.21 2.71 8.50
N PRO A 203 19.26 2.60 9.35
CA PRO A 203 19.09 2.62 10.81
C PRO A 203 18.37 3.88 11.28
N GLU A 204 17.60 3.79 12.36
CA GLU A 204 16.81 4.91 12.89
C GLU A 204 17.66 6.15 13.16
N GLU A 205 18.85 5.99 13.76
CA GLU A 205 19.82 7.07 13.98
C GLU A 205 20.26 7.78 12.68
N LYS A 206 20.21 7.08 11.54
CA LYS A 206 20.61 7.57 10.21
C LYS A 206 19.45 8.22 9.42
N ARG A 207 18.19 7.98 9.80
CA ARG A 207 17.02 8.62 9.18
C ARG A 207 16.73 10.01 9.74
N GLN A 208 17.28 10.36 10.89
CA GLN A 208 16.66 11.35 11.79
C GLN A 208 17.31 12.74 11.89
N VAL A 209 18.34 13.08 11.11
CA VAL A 209 19.02 14.38 11.32
C VAL A 209 18.48 15.48 10.41
N LEU A 210 17.16 15.71 10.41
CA LEU A 210 16.54 16.81 9.65
C LEU A 210 16.22 18.07 10.48
N HIS A 211 16.34 18.05 11.82
CA HIS A 211 15.93 19.22 12.64
C HIS A 211 16.84 19.62 13.82
N ILE A 212 17.92 18.90 14.10
CA ILE A 212 18.83 19.26 15.20
C ILE A 212 19.98 20.13 14.67
N ARG A 213 19.75 21.44 14.60
CA ARG A 213 20.85 22.41 14.55
C ARG A 213 21.48 22.51 15.94
N LYS A 214 22.22 21.49 16.39
CA LYS A 214 23.16 21.62 17.53
C LYS A 214 24.56 21.86 16.99
N PRO A 215 25.23 22.99 17.31
CA PRO A 215 26.64 23.16 17.03
C PRO A 215 27.42 22.54 18.20
N ILE A 216 27.81 21.28 18.10
CA ILE A 216 28.84 20.72 18.99
C ILE A 216 29.93 20.11 18.12
N PHE A 217 31.04 20.84 18.06
CA PHE A 217 32.33 20.40 17.54
C PHE A 217 32.77 19.13 18.29
N SER A 218 32.86 18.00 17.57
CA SER A 218 33.88 16.95 17.69
C SER A 218 33.28 15.58 17.36
N PHE A 219 33.40 15.15 16.09
CA PHE A 219 33.60 13.78 15.58
C PHE A 219 33.42 13.81 14.04
N PHE A 220 34.35 14.46 13.35
CA PHE A 220 34.13 15.09 12.04
C PHE A 220 34.33 14.21 10.80
N PHE A 221 34.54 12.88 10.90
CA PHE A 221 34.87 12.08 9.70
C PHE A 221 34.05 10.80 9.46
N PHE A 222 33.33 10.26 10.45
CA PHE A 222 32.44 9.09 10.23
C PHE A 222 30.94 9.44 10.24
N HIS A 223 30.59 10.63 10.72
CA HIS A 223 29.21 11.10 10.87
C HIS A 223 28.67 11.84 9.62
N LEU A 224 29.54 12.15 8.64
CA LEU A 224 29.19 13.03 7.52
C LEU A 224 28.46 12.31 6.36
N PHE A 225 28.69 11.00 6.17
CA PHE A 225 28.10 10.23 5.05
C PHE A 225 26.69 9.68 5.35
N VAL A 226 26.25 9.82 6.61
CA VAL A 226 25.12 9.07 7.19
C VAL A 226 23.90 9.96 7.45
N VAL A 227 24.13 11.25 7.67
CA VAL A 227 23.11 12.31 7.82
C VAL A 227 22.45 12.68 6.48
N GLU A 228 23.00 12.19 5.38
CA GLU A 228 22.63 12.61 4.03
C GLU A 228 21.36 11.93 3.48
N MET A 229 20.99 10.71 3.86
CA MET A 229 19.93 9.97 3.14
C MET A 229 18.53 10.56 3.29
N ALA A 230 18.08 10.90 4.50
CA ALA A 230 16.81 11.59 4.71
C ALA A 230 16.85 13.04 4.19
N HIS A 231 18.01 13.69 4.25
CA HIS A 231 18.22 15.03 3.73
C HIS A 231 18.26 15.07 2.18
N ILE A 232 18.75 14.02 1.51
CA ILE A 232 18.78 13.87 0.05
C ILE A 232 17.43 13.39 -0.49
N LEU A 233 16.70 12.53 0.23
CA LEU A 233 15.29 12.25 -0.12
C LEU A 233 14.40 13.48 0.04
N ALA A 234 14.70 14.31 1.03
CA ALA A 234 14.12 15.64 1.21
C ALA A 234 14.79 16.73 0.33
N GLN A 235 15.81 16.42 -0.49
CA GLN A 235 16.38 17.41 -1.40
C GLN A 235 15.36 17.69 -2.49
N LYS A 236 15.07 18.99 -2.66
CA LYS A 236 14.22 19.59 -3.69
C LYS A 236 14.35 18.97 -5.09
N GLN A 237 15.54 18.48 -5.43
CA GLN A 237 15.81 17.86 -6.73
C GLN A 237 15.07 16.53 -6.93
N LEU A 238 15.15 15.58 -5.99
CA LEU A 238 14.56 14.25 -6.17
C LEU A 238 13.03 14.33 -6.32
N ARG A 239 12.37 15.03 -5.39
CA ARG A 239 10.93 15.25 -5.42
C ARG A 239 10.49 15.96 -6.71
N SER A 240 11.23 16.99 -7.14
CA SER A 240 10.93 17.70 -8.38
C SER A 240 11.07 16.80 -9.61
N ILE A 241 12.06 15.91 -9.63
CA ILE A 241 12.30 14.95 -10.71
C ILE A 241 11.19 13.91 -10.76
N ILE A 242 10.79 13.34 -9.61
CA ILE A 242 9.66 12.40 -9.53
C ILE A 242 8.38 13.11 -9.99
N LEU A 243 8.14 14.34 -9.53
CA LEU A 243 6.97 15.11 -9.94
C LEU A 243 6.96 15.36 -11.45
N SER A 244 8.08 15.76 -12.06
CA SER A 244 8.13 16.11 -13.49
C SER A 244 8.17 14.91 -14.42
N ASN A 245 8.95 13.88 -14.09
CA ASN A 245 9.28 12.78 -15.00
C ASN A 245 8.49 11.49 -14.74
N VAL A 246 7.85 11.37 -13.57
CA VAL A 246 7.00 10.23 -13.21
C VAL A 246 5.55 10.67 -13.09
N ILE A 247 5.23 11.57 -12.14
CA ILE A 247 3.83 11.93 -11.82
C ILE A 247 3.18 12.77 -12.94
N ARG A 248 3.90 13.74 -13.50
CA ARG A 248 3.44 14.59 -14.61
C ARG A 248 3.94 14.11 -15.97
N SER A 249 4.40 12.86 -16.05
CA SER A 249 4.78 12.23 -17.31
C SER A 249 3.59 12.15 -18.27
N ASN A 250 3.88 12.08 -19.57
CA ASN A 250 2.86 11.81 -20.59
C ASN A 250 2.40 10.35 -20.59
N LYS A 251 3.18 9.45 -19.98
CA LYS A 251 2.83 8.02 -19.86
C LYS A 251 2.01 7.79 -18.59
N PRO A 252 0.95 6.96 -18.65
CA PRO A 252 0.22 6.58 -17.45
C PRO A 252 1.13 5.79 -16.50
N ILE A 253 0.90 5.94 -15.20
CA ILE A 253 1.61 5.22 -14.14
C ILE A 253 1.06 3.79 -14.10
N ASN A 254 1.94 2.78 -14.22
CA ASN A 254 1.56 1.38 -14.03
C ASN A 254 1.43 1.01 -12.54
N ASP A 255 0.84 -0.13 -12.22
CA ASP A 255 0.53 -0.51 -10.83
C ASP A 255 1.79 -0.65 -9.95
N GLU A 256 2.87 -1.18 -10.53
CA GLU A 256 4.15 -1.33 -9.82
C GLU A 256 4.77 0.04 -9.49
N MET A 257 4.81 0.98 -10.45
CA MET A 257 5.26 2.34 -10.19
C MET A 257 4.37 3.04 -9.15
N ALA A 258 3.05 2.86 -9.24
CA ALA A 258 2.11 3.42 -8.26
C ALA A 258 2.36 2.87 -6.86
N HIS A 259 2.65 1.58 -6.73
CA HIS A 259 3.08 0.95 -5.48
C HIS A 259 4.38 1.57 -4.96
N GLN A 260 5.40 1.70 -5.81
CA GLN A 260 6.68 2.30 -5.40
C GLN A 260 6.54 3.77 -4.96
N LEU A 261 5.63 4.53 -5.57
CA LEU A 261 5.31 5.91 -5.14
C LEU A 261 4.54 5.94 -3.81
N TYR A 262 3.61 5.00 -3.60
CA TYR A 262 2.93 4.83 -2.31
C TYR A 262 3.92 4.50 -1.20
N VAL A 263 4.80 3.51 -1.41
CA VAL A 263 5.85 3.13 -0.46
C VAL A 263 6.72 4.34 -0.13
N LEU A 264 7.19 5.07 -1.15
CA LEU A 264 8.00 6.27 -0.95
C LEU A 264 7.26 7.34 -0.13
N GLN A 265 5.96 7.54 -0.37
CA GLN A 265 5.16 8.50 0.36
C GLN A 265 4.99 8.11 1.83
N VAL A 266 4.66 6.85 2.13
CA VAL A 266 4.55 6.33 3.50
C VAL A 266 5.88 6.49 4.25
N LEU A 267 6.97 6.08 3.61
CA LEU A 267 8.32 6.24 4.12
C LEU A 267 8.67 7.71 4.42
N THR A 268 8.29 8.62 3.52
CA THR A 268 8.48 10.07 3.71
C THR A 268 7.67 10.60 4.89
N PHE A 269 6.43 10.14 5.08
CA PHE A 269 5.61 10.52 6.23
C PHE A 269 6.16 9.97 7.54
N ASN A 270 6.71 8.76 7.55
CA ASN A 270 7.28 8.15 8.76
C ASN A 270 8.52 8.88 9.29
N LEU A 271 9.13 9.78 8.50
CA LEU A 271 10.13 10.73 9.02
C LEU A 271 9.57 11.68 10.09
N LEU A 272 8.25 11.88 10.11
CA LEU A 272 7.57 12.73 11.08
C LEU A 272 7.29 11.98 12.40
N GLU A 273 7.33 10.65 12.41
CA GLU A 273 6.97 9.81 13.56
C GLU A 273 7.83 10.13 14.79
N ASP A 274 9.13 10.29 14.62
CA ASP A 274 10.05 10.62 15.72
C ASP A 274 9.62 11.91 16.43
N ARG A 275 9.36 12.97 15.65
CA ARG A 275 8.89 14.25 16.19
C ARG A 275 7.47 14.15 16.75
N MET A 276 6.63 13.31 16.18
CA MET A 276 5.28 13.01 16.65
C MET A 276 5.30 12.33 18.03
N MET A 277 6.28 11.47 18.27
CA MET A 277 6.44 10.68 19.49
C MET A 277 7.40 11.31 20.51
N THR A 278 8.11 12.38 20.13
CA THR A 278 8.97 13.15 21.03
C THR A 278 8.14 14.08 21.89
N LYS A 279 8.20 13.88 23.21
CA LYS A 279 7.62 14.80 24.20
C LYS A 279 8.49 16.04 24.34
N MET A 280 7.87 17.20 24.51
CA MET A 280 8.59 18.40 24.92
C MET A 280 9.10 18.25 26.36
N ASP A 281 10.32 18.69 26.65
CA ASP A 281 10.80 18.87 28.03
C ASP A 281 10.44 20.28 28.51
N PRO A 282 9.52 20.43 29.49
CA PRO A 282 9.13 21.75 29.99
C PRO A 282 10.23 22.53 30.69
N GLN A 283 11.36 21.89 31.03
CA GLN A 283 12.52 22.52 31.65
C GLN A 283 13.59 22.94 30.64
N ASP A 284 13.55 22.43 29.40
CA ASP A 284 14.51 22.78 28.35
C ASP A 284 14.24 24.20 27.84
N GLN A 285 15.18 25.11 28.12
CA GLN A 285 15.07 26.51 27.71
C GLN A 285 14.97 26.67 26.19
N ALA A 286 15.71 25.89 25.41
CA ALA A 286 15.74 26.03 23.95
C ALA A 286 14.38 25.69 23.32
N GLN A 287 13.67 24.70 23.87
CA GLN A 287 12.33 24.33 23.42
C GLN A 287 11.31 25.40 23.84
N ARG A 288 11.45 25.95 25.05
CA ARG A 288 10.59 27.06 25.52
C ARG A 288 10.78 28.33 24.70
N ASP A 289 11.98 28.59 24.20
CA ASP A 289 12.28 29.72 23.32
C ASP A 289 11.49 29.64 22.00
N ILE A 290 11.15 28.43 21.51
CA ILE A 290 10.29 28.25 20.34
C ILE A 290 8.85 28.72 20.62
N ILE A 291 8.31 28.40 21.80
CA ILE A 291 6.98 28.88 22.20
C ILE A 291 7.00 30.40 22.42
N PHE A 292 8.10 30.92 22.99
CA PHE A 292 8.28 32.35 23.11
C PHE A 292 8.31 33.05 21.74
N GLU A 293 8.97 32.45 20.75
CA GLU A 293 9.00 32.95 19.38
C GLU A 293 7.61 33.00 18.74
N LEU A 294 6.78 31.97 18.95
CA LEU A 294 5.37 31.99 18.51
C LEU A 294 4.59 33.17 19.08
N ARG A 295 4.75 33.43 20.38
CA ARG A 295 4.15 34.59 21.05
C ARG A 295 4.67 35.89 20.47
N ARG A 296 6.00 36.01 20.30
CA ARG A 296 6.65 37.21 19.77
C ARG A 296 6.12 37.57 18.39
N ILE A 297 6.02 36.59 17.49
CA ILE A 297 5.49 36.79 16.13
C ILE A 297 4.02 37.25 16.16
N ALA A 298 3.22 36.75 17.10
CA ALA A 298 1.79 37.09 17.18
C ALA A 298 1.49 38.46 17.80
N PHE A 299 2.26 38.89 18.82
CA PHE A 299 1.90 40.05 19.66
C PHE A 299 2.94 41.18 19.69
N ASP A 300 4.21 40.93 19.35
CA ASP A 300 5.26 41.94 19.47
C ASP A 300 5.56 42.69 18.14
N VAL A 301 4.74 42.50 17.10
CA VAL A 301 4.91 43.22 15.82
C VAL A 301 4.59 44.72 15.94
N GLU A 302 3.92 45.15 17.02
CA GLU A 302 3.46 46.55 17.20
C GLU A 302 4.07 47.27 18.43
N CYS A 303 4.92 46.63 19.24
CA CYS A 303 5.32 47.17 20.55
C CYS A 303 6.80 47.60 20.62
N GLU A 304 7.23 48.54 19.78
CA GLU A 304 8.46 49.30 20.02
C GLU A 304 8.17 50.51 20.93
N SER A 305 7.96 50.28 22.23
CA SER A 305 8.22 51.31 23.26
C SER A 305 7.99 50.80 24.68
N ASN A 306 9.03 50.89 25.51
CA ASN A 306 9.01 50.83 26.97
C ASN A 306 8.72 49.48 27.64
N ASN A 307 9.63 48.51 27.47
CA ASN A 307 9.63 47.26 28.25
C ASN A 307 10.48 47.36 29.54
N SER A 308 10.32 48.44 30.32
CA SER A 308 10.98 48.67 31.63
C SER A 308 10.14 48.20 32.83
N GLY A 309 9.38 47.11 32.67
CA GLY A 309 8.55 46.54 33.72
C GLY A 309 9.28 45.52 34.64
N SER A 310 8.88 45.51 35.93
CA SER A 310 9.25 44.47 36.91
C SER A 310 9.06 43.04 36.36
N ILE A 311 9.92 42.10 36.78
CA ILE A 311 9.92 40.68 36.33
C ILE A 311 8.54 40.04 36.52
N GLU A 312 7.82 40.37 37.59
CA GLU A 312 6.48 39.84 37.86
C GLU A 312 5.42 40.35 36.87
N LYS A 313 5.51 41.62 36.46
CA LYS A 313 4.61 42.19 35.44
C LYS A 313 4.83 41.51 34.08
N ARG A 314 6.07 41.18 33.72
CA ARG A 314 6.39 40.42 32.50
C ARG A 314 5.85 39.00 32.53
N LYS A 315 6.00 38.27 33.65
CA LYS A 315 5.43 36.91 33.79
C LYS A 315 3.89 36.89 33.69
N SER A 316 3.22 37.88 34.29
CA SER A 316 1.77 38.03 34.17
C SER A 316 1.34 38.33 32.73
N MET A 317 2.08 39.18 32.02
CA MET A 317 1.83 39.47 30.60
C MET A 317 1.95 38.21 29.75
N TYR A 318 3.03 37.43 29.90
CA TYR A 318 3.22 36.19 29.14
C TYR A 318 2.12 35.18 29.39
N THR A 319 1.69 35.00 30.64
CA THR A 319 0.58 34.10 30.99
C THR A 319 -0.72 34.50 30.28
N ARG A 320 -1.02 35.81 30.23
CA ARG A 320 -2.18 36.34 29.51
C ARG A 320 -2.05 36.12 28.01
N ASP A 321 -0.87 36.30 27.44
CA ASP A 321 -0.64 36.13 26.00
C ASP A 321 -0.76 34.64 25.63
N TYR A 322 -0.24 33.72 26.43
CA TYR A 322 -0.43 32.27 26.21
C TYR A 322 -1.90 31.84 26.36
N LYS A 323 -2.66 32.51 27.23
CA LYS A 323 -4.12 32.35 27.27
C LYS A 323 -4.77 32.82 25.96
N LYS A 324 -4.36 33.99 25.46
CA LYS A 324 -4.83 34.54 24.17
C LYS A 324 -4.45 33.67 22.96
N LEU A 325 -3.29 33.01 23.01
CA LEU A 325 -2.88 31.99 22.02
C LEU A 325 -3.72 30.71 22.09
N GLY A 326 -4.54 30.52 23.12
CA GLY A 326 -5.41 29.36 23.24
C GLY A 326 -4.70 28.06 23.64
N PHE A 327 -3.58 28.15 24.38
CA PHE A 327 -3.00 26.99 25.05
C PHE A 327 -3.89 26.51 26.20
N ILE A 328 -3.86 25.24 26.56
CA ILE A 328 -4.61 24.71 27.72
C ILE A 328 -3.90 25.15 29.01
N ASN A 329 -2.58 24.95 29.10
CA ASN A 329 -1.81 25.43 30.23
C ASN A 329 -1.22 26.82 29.94
N HIS A 330 -1.93 27.86 30.35
CA HIS A 330 -1.49 29.25 30.13
C HIS A 330 -0.24 29.65 30.93
N VAL A 331 0.06 28.96 32.03
CA VAL A 331 1.23 29.27 32.89
C VAL A 331 2.49 28.62 32.32
N ASN A 332 2.37 27.39 31.81
CA ASN A 332 3.45 26.68 31.17
C ASN A 332 2.95 25.90 29.94
N PRO A 333 2.85 26.55 28.77
CA PRO A 333 2.33 25.93 27.55
C PRO A 333 3.17 24.74 27.05
N ALA A 334 4.41 24.61 27.52
CA ALA A 334 5.26 23.45 27.21
C ALA A 334 4.65 22.11 27.67
N VAL A 335 3.80 22.13 28.71
CA VAL A 335 3.12 20.94 29.21
C VAL A 335 2.15 20.36 28.17
N ASP A 336 1.55 21.20 27.33
CA ASP A 336 0.58 20.75 26.32
C ASP A 336 1.26 19.84 25.26
N PHE A 337 2.55 20.06 24.99
CA PHE A 337 3.37 19.27 24.06
C PHE A 337 4.02 18.02 24.69
N THR A 338 3.69 17.71 25.94
CA THR A 338 4.08 16.43 26.58
C THR A 338 3.15 15.28 26.20
N GLN A 339 1.99 15.58 25.60
CA GLN A 339 1.05 14.59 25.10
C GLN A 339 1.52 14.07 23.73
N ILE A 340 1.54 12.74 23.59
CA ILE A 340 1.90 12.06 22.33
C ILE A 340 0.78 11.08 21.95
N PRO A 341 0.42 11.01 20.66
CA PRO A 341 0.71 12.00 19.61
C PRO A 341 0.04 13.37 19.91
N PRO A 342 0.52 14.50 19.38
CA PRO A 342 1.60 14.64 18.38
C PRO A 342 2.92 15.22 18.93
N GLY A 343 3.05 15.44 20.24
CA GLY A 343 4.31 15.90 20.85
C GLY A 343 4.90 17.17 20.21
N MET A 344 6.20 17.12 19.94
CA MET A 344 6.97 18.22 19.35
C MET A 344 6.58 18.55 17.90
N LEU A 345 5.99 17.62 17.14
CA LEU A 345 5.57 17.85 15.76
C LEU A 345 4.54 18.98 15.66
N ALA A 346 3.62 19.09 16.61
CA ALA A 346 2.66 20.20 16.63
C ALA A 346 3.35 21.56 16.81
N LEU A 347 4.38 21.62 17.65
CA LEU A 347 5.16 22.85 17.85
C LEU A 347 5.91 23.24 16.57
N ASP A 348 6.49 22.26 15.87
CA ASP A 348 7.18 22.47 14.60
C ASP A 348 6.21 23.01 13.53
N ASN A 349 5.00 22.45 13.43
CA ASN A 349 3.94 22.90 12.52
C ASN A 349 3.49 24.34 12.82
N MET A 350 3.25 24.66 14.10
CA MET A 350 2.87 26.01 14.53
C MET A 350 3.95 27.02 14.18
N LEU A 351 5.22 26.69 14.45
CA LEU A 351 6.36 27.57 14.13
C LEU A 351 6.51 27.75 12.61
N TYR A 352 6.32 26.67 11.84
CA TYR A 352 6.34 26.74 10.39
C TYR A 352 5.27 27.71 9.88
N PHE A 353 4.03 27.57 10.35
CA PHE A 353 2.92 28.45 9.98
C PHE A 353 3.20 29.92 10.35
N ALA A 354 3.71 30.16 11.57
CA ALA A 354 4.06 31.51 12.03
C ALA A 354 5.17 32.17 11.21
N ARG A 355 6.14 31.41 10.70
CA ARG A 355 7.27 31.95 9.93
C ARG A 355 7.01 32.08 8.43
N HIS A 356 6.29 31.13 7.84
CA HIS A 356 6.10 31.08 6.37
C HIS A 356 4.78 31.74 5.93
N HIS A 357 3.76 31.73 6.79
CA HIS A 357 2.45 32.32 6.52
C HIS A 357 2.08 33.32 7.62
N GLN A 358 3.03 34.20 7.96
CA GLN A 358 2.96 35.11 9.11
C GLN A 358 1.66 35.92 9.15
N ASP A 359 1.23 36.50 8.03
CA ASP A 359 -0.02 37.29 7.96
C ASP A 359 -1.27 36.46 8.30
N ALA A 360 -1.33 35.22 7.83
CA ALA A 360 -2.44 34.33 8.12
C ALA A 360 -2.41 33.86 9.59
N TYR A 361 -1.22 33.58 10.12
CA TYR A 361 -1.01 33.23 11.52
C TYR A 361 -1.44 34.36 12.47
N ILE A 362 -0.91 35.57 12.26
CA ILE A 362 -1.26 36.76 13.06
C ILE A 362 -2.76 37.01 13.00
N ARG A 363 -3.35 36.95 11.80
CA ARG A 363 -4.79 37.13 11.62
C ARG A 363 -5.60 36.13 12.45
N ILE A 364 -5.28 34.82 12.39
CA ILE A 364 -5.99 33.80 13.17
C ILE A 364 -5.85 34.06 14.67
N VAL A 365 -4.64 34.40 15.15
CA VAL A 365 -4.41 34.61 16.58
C VAL A 365 -5.11 35.89 17.08
N LEU A 366 -5.00 37.00 16.35
CA LEU A 366 -5.61 38.27 16.76
C LEU A 366 -7.14 38.27 16.65
N GLU A 367 -7.71 37.67 15.59
CA GLU A 367 -9.17 37.55 15.44
C GLU A 367 -9.82 36.75 16.57
N ASN A 368 -9.12 35.74 17.12
CA ASN A 368 -9.65 34.92 18.21
C ASN A 368 -9.29 35.47 19.60
N SER A 369 -8.17 36.18 19.75
CA SER A 369 -7.75 36.74 21.05
C SER A 369 -8.37 38.09 21.41
N SER A 370 -8.93 38.80 20.43
CA SER A 370 -9.66 40.06 20.62
C SER A 370 -11.16 39.85 20.88
N ARG A 371 -11.64 38.62 20.72
CA ARG A 371 -13.03 38.25 21.02
C ARG A 371 -13.20 38.07 22.53
N GLU A 372 -14.17 38.77 23.09
CA GLU A 372 -14.60 38.63 24.49
C GLU A 372 -15.83 37.70 24.63
N ASP A 373 -16.34 37.17 23.52
CA ASP A 373 -17.44 36.20 23.50
C ASP A 373 -16.92 34.76 23.69
N LYS A 374 -17.83 33.79 23.87
CA LYS A 374 -17.50 32.36 24.07
C LYS A 374 -17.13 31.63 22.77
N HIS A 375 -16.91 32.36 21.67
CA HIS A 375 -16.74 31.83 20.32
C HIS A 375 -15.29 31.91 19.83
N GLU A 376 -14.33 32.13 20.73
CA GLU A 376 -12.91 32.13 20.42
C GLU A 376 -12.43 30.71 20.09
N CYS A 377 -11.75 30.56 18.95
CA CYS A 377 -11.09 29.31 18.60
C CYS A 377 -9.70 29.25 19.26
N PRO A 378 -9.42 28.27 20.15
CA PRO A 378 -8.16 28.21 20.88
C PRO A 378 -7.04 27.70 19.97
N PHE A 379 -6.23 28.60 19.39
CA PHE A 379 -5.21 28.26 18.39
C PHE A 379 -4.23 27.16 18.86
N GLY A 380 -3.70 27.25 20.08
CA GLY A 380 -2.77 26.26 20.65
C GLY A 380 -3.40 24.86 20.72
N ARG A 381 -4.54 24.74 21.39
CA ARG A 381 -5.29 23.47 21.50
C ARG A 381 -5.71 22.92 20.12
N SER A 382 -6.22 23.78 19.23
CA SER A 382 -6.62 23.40 17.87
C SER A 382 -5.45 22.90 17.04
N SER A 383 -4.27 23.51 17.16
CA SER A 383 -3.07 23.12 16.40
C SER A 383 -2.54 21.77 16.82
N ILE A 384 -2.54 21.48 18.14
CA ILE A 384 -2.13 20.17 18.67
C ILE A 384 -3.09 19.10 18.16
N GLU A 385 -4.40 19.31 18.32
CA GLU A 385 -5.35 18.25 17.96
C GLU A 385 -5.51 18.09 16.45
N LEU A 386 -5.36 19.17 15.68
CA LEU A 386 -5.28 19.08 14.23
C LEU A 386 -4.05 18.27 13.80
N THR A 387 -2.87 18.56 14.37
CA THR A 387 -1.64 17.81 14.00
C THR A 387 -1.82 16.32 14.22
N LYS A 388 -2.38 15.91 15.37
CA LYS A 388 -2.69 14.51 15.64
C LYS A 388 -3.65 13.92 14.61
N MET A 389 -4.76 14.60 14.33
CA MET A 389 -5.73 14.16 13.34
C MET A 389 -5.11 13.99 11.94
N LEU A 390 -4.24 14.91 11.52
CA LEU A 390 -3.56 14.79 10.23
C LEU A 390 -2.63 13.56 10.20
N CYS A 391 -1.95 13.27 11.31
CA CYS A 391 -1.13 12.06 11.44
C CYS A 391 -1.97 10.78 11.34
N GLU A 392 -3.17 10.76 11.97
CA GLU A 392 -4.11 9.64 11.85
C GLU A 392 -4.63 9.46 10.41
N ILE A 393 -5.02 10.55 9.74
CA ILE A 393 -5.53 10.50 8.36
C ILE A 393 -4.45 9.97 7.40
N LEU A 394 -3.20 10.39 7.60
CA LEU A 394 -2.07 10.02 6.75
C LEU A 394 -1.34 8.75 7.23
N LYS A 395 -1.81 8.13 8.32
CA LYS A 395 -1.24 6.90 8.90
C LYS A 395 0.26 7.00 9.18
N VAL A 396 0.70 8.12 9.75
CA VAL A 396 2.10 8.38 10.09
C VAL A 396 2.58 7.35 11.12
N GLY A 397 3.68 6.66 10.82
CA GLY A 397 4.28 5.61 11.66
C GLY A 397 3.88 4.19 11.26
N GLU A 398 2.96 4.01 10.31
CA GLU A 398 2.61 2.68 9.78
C GLU A 398 3.62 2.24 8.70
N LEU A 399 3.96 0.94 8.67
CA LEU A 399 4.80 0.38 7.60
C LEU A 399 4.01 0.30 6.28
N PRO A 400 4.68 0.42 5.12
CA PRO A 400 4.00 0.33 3.83
C PRO A 400 3.45 -1.08 3.58
N SER A 401 2.22 -1.15 3.09
CA SER A 401 1.53 -2.38 2.67
C SER A 401 2.04 -2.88 1.32
N GLU A 402 2.23 -4.20 1.14
CA GLU A 402 2.81 -4.79 -0.10
C GLU A 402 1.90 -4.64 -1.34
N ASN A 403 0.58 -4.52 -1.16
CA ASN A 403 -0.39 -4.49 -2.27
C ASN A 403 -1.13 -3.15 -2.40
N CYS A 404 -0.67 -2.10 -1.71
CA CYS A 404 -1.31 -0.79 -1.81
C CYS A 404 -0.66 0.03 -2.94
N HIS A 405 -1.51 0.62 -3.79
CA HIS A 405 -1.11 1.48 -4.92
C HIS A 405 -1.61 2.92 -4.74
N ASP A 406 -2.22 3.23 -3.59
CA ASP A 406 -2.90 4.51 -3.37
C ASP A 406 -1.97 5.57 -2.78
N PHE A 407 -1.61 6.57 -3.59
CA PHE A 407 -0.77 7.69 -3.18
C PHE A 407 -1.46 9.04 -3.50
N HIS A 408 -1.02 10.11 -2.84
CA HIS A 408 -1.56 11.46 -2.99
C HIS A 408 -0.56 12.39 -3.70
N PRO A 409 -0.75 12.70 -4.99
CA PRO A 409 0.21 13.45 -5.79
C PRO A 409 0.56 14.83 -5.22
N MET A 410 -0.38 15.50 -4.53
CA MET A 410 -0.14 16.82 -3.95
C MET A 410 1.05 16.88 -2.98
N PHE A 411 1.38 15.79 -2.27
CA PHE A 411 2.50 15.82 -1.32
C PHE A 411 3.87 15.83 -2.01
N PHE A 412 3.91 15.50 -3.30
CA PHE A 412 5.10 15.63 -4.14
C PHE A 412 5.26 17.05 -4.72
N THR A 413 4.35 17.99 -4.43
CA THR A 413 4.40 19.36 -5.00
C THR A 413 5.22 20.36 -4.18
N HIS A 414 5.48 20.08 -2.89
CA HIS A 414 6.22 20.96 -2.00
C HIS A 414 7.22 20.18 -1.12
N ASP A 415 8.34 20.80 -0.71
CA ASP A 415 9.38 20.15 0.11
C ASP A 415 8.91 19.89 1.54
N ARG A 416 8.13 20.82 2.07
CA ARG A 416 7.49 20.77 3.40
C ARG A 416 5.98 20.61 3.22
N SER A 417 5.58 19.60 2.44
CA SER A 417 4.19 19.43 1.99
C SER A 417 3.25 19.10 3.13
N PHE A 418 3.71 18.38 4.16
CA PHE A 418 2.94 18.14 5.38
C PHE A 418 2.67 19.45 6.15
N GLU A 419 3.67 20.31 6.29
CA GLU A 419 3.51 21.59 6.99
C GLU A 419 2.60 22.56 6.21
N GLU A 420 2.71 22.61 4.89
CA GLU A 420 1.77 23.38 4.05
C GLU A 420 0.35 22.82 4.13
N PHE A 421 0.20 21.50 4.15
CA PHE A 421 -1.07 20.82 4.37
C PHE A 421 -1.67 21.18 5.74
N PHE A 422 -0.85 21.22 6.80
CA PHE A 422 -1.27 21.74 8.12
C PHE A 422 -1.72 23.21 8.03
N CYS A 423 -0.98 24.08 7.35
CA CYS A 423 -1.33 25.49 7.19
C CYS A 423 -2.69 25.69 6.50
N ILE A 424 -3.02 24.85 5.50
CA ILE A 424 -4.32 24.85 4.84
C ILE A 424 -5.40 24.36 5.81
N CYS A 425 -5.14 23.28 6.54
CA CYS A 425 -6.13 22.67 7.43
C CYS A 425 -6.42 23.52 8.67
N ILE A 426 -5.45 24.27 9.23
CA ILE A 426 -5.70 25.17 10.37
C ILE A 426 -6.55 26.37 9.98
N GLN A 427 -6.38 26.88 8.75
CA GLN A 427 -7.25 27.90 8.17
C GLN A 427 -8.67 27.36 7.94
N LEU A 428 -8.80 26.13 7.42
CA LEU A 428 -10.09 25.45 7.29
C LEU A 428 -10.78 25.30 8.66
N LEU A 429 -10.05 24.82 9.67
CA LEU A 429 -10.56 24.64 11.03
C LEU A 429 -11.12 25.96 11.57
N ASN A 430 -10.37 27.06 11.46
CA ASN A 430 -10.84 28.38 11.90
C ASN A 430 -12.06 28.86 11.11
N LYS A 431 -12.14 28.57 9.81
CA LYS A 431 -13.32 28.87 8.97
C LYS A 431 -14.53 28.07 9.46
N THR A 432 -14.42 26.76 9.61
CA THR A 432 -15.51 25.87 10.01
C THR A 432 -15.97 26.14 11.44
N TRP A 433 -15.06 26.46 12.36
CA TRP A 433 -15.40 26.95 13.70
C TRP A 433 -16.36 28.14 13.66
N LYS A 434 -16.06 29.14 12.81
CA LYS A 434 -16.91 30.33 12.62
C LYS A 434 -18.23 30.00 11.95
N GLU A 435 -18.23 29.15 10.92
CA GLU A 435 -19.45 28.70 10.23
C GLU A 435 -20.41 27.98 11.18
N MET A 436 -19.87 27.18 12.11
CA MET A 436 -20.66 26.48 13.14
C MET A 436 -21.09 27.38 14.30
N ARG A 437 -20.58 28.63 14.38
CA ARG A 437 -20.69 29.50 15.57
C ARG A 437 -20.35 28.73 16.85
N ALA A 438 -19.29 27.92 16.78
CA ALA A 438 -18.93 26.98 17.81
C ALA A 438 -18.46 27.69 19.09
N THR A 439 -18.58 26.98 20.22
CA THR A 439 -17.97 27.35 21.49
C THR A 439 -16.95 26.29 21.91
N SER A 440 -16.22 26.53 23.00
CA SER A 440 -15.28 25.55 23.56
C SER A 440 -15.88 24.16 23.84
N GLU A 441 -17.19 24.06 24.08
CA GLU A 441 -17.92 22.80 24.29
C GLU A 441 -18.12 22.01 22.99
N ASP A 442 -18.21 22.69 21.85
CA ASP A 442 -18.39 22.08 20.53
C ASP A 442 -17.07 21.67 19.88
N PHE A 443 -15.94 21.89 20.54
CA PHE A 443 -14.59 21.66 20.00
C PHE A 443 -14.46 20.29 19.31
N ASN A 444 -14.85 19.22 19.99
CA ASN A 444 -14.76 17.87 19.43
C ASN A 444 -15.65 17.70 18.19
N LYS A 445 -16.83 18.31 18.16
CA LYS A 445 -17.74 18.24 17.00
C LYS A 445 -17.15 18.97 15.79
N VAL A 446 -16.56 20.15 16.02
CA VAL A 446 -15.86 20.91 14.97
C VAL A 446 -14.71 20.07 14.41
N MET A 447 -13.90 19.45 15.26
CA MET A 447 -12.82 18.56 14.83
C MET A 447 -13.35 17.41 13.96
N GLN A 448 -14.47 16.78 14.31
CA GLN A 448 -15.04 15.71 13.47
C GLN A 448 -15.53 16.21 12.11
N VAL A 449 -16.14 17.40 12.04
CA VAL A 449 -16.53 18.01 10.76
C VAL A 449 -15.28 18.30 9.91
N VAL A 450 -14.22 18.85 10.51
CA VAL A 450 -12.96 19.14 9.82
C VAL A 450 -12.30 17.85 9.33
N LYS A 451 -12.30 16.78 10.13
CA LYS A 451 -11.82 15.44 9.72
C LYS A 451 -12.55 14.97 8.47
N GLU A 452 -13.88 15.05 8.48
CA GLU A 452 -14.70 14.64 7.34
C GLU A 452 -14.45 15.50 6.09
N GLN A 453 -14.33 16.82 6.23
CA GLN A 453 -13.99 17.72 5.12
C GLN A 453 -12.65 17.34 4.48
N ILE A 454 -11.62 17.07 5.30
CA ILE A 454 -10.30 16.67 4.83
C ILE A 454 -10.36 15.30 4.14
N THR A 455 -10.97 14.29 4.77
CA THR A 455 -11.07 12.94 4.20
C THR A 455 -11.84 12.93 2.88
N ARG A 456 -13.00 13.63 2.80
CA ARG A 456 -13.77 13.76 1.55
C ARG A 456 -12.99 14.50 0.46
N ALA A 457 -12.17 15.49 0.82
CA ALA A 457 -11.31 16.19 -0.14
C ALA A 457 -10.16 15.33 -0.66
N LEU A 458 -9.54 14.51 0.21
CA LEU A 458 -8.45 13.59 -0.17
C LEU A 458 -8.90 12.46 -1.10
N THR A 459 -10.16 12.04 -1.00
CA THR A 459 -10.74 10.97 -1.84
C THR A 459 -10.65 11.28 -3.34
N ILE A 460 -10.62 12.56 -3.71
CA ILE A 460 -10.55 13.02 -5.12
C ILE A 460 -9.09 13.03 -5.65
N LYS A 461 -8.10 12.77 -4.79
CA LYS A 461 -6.66 12.78 -5.12
C LYS A 461 -6.22 14.04 -5.87
N PRO A 462 -6.31 15.23 -5.22
CA PRO A 462 -5.90 16.48 -5.86
C PRO A 462 -4.43 16.45 -6.26
N ASN A 463 -4.12 17.06 -7.41
CA ASN A 463 -2.76 17.06 -7.98
C ASN A 463 -1.85 18.16 -7.40
N SER A 464 -2.40 19.08 -6.61
CA SER A 464 -1.65 20.12 -5.91
C SER A 464 -2.33 20.57 -4.62
N LEU A 465 -1.56 21.18 -3.73
CA LEU A 465 -2.07 21.76 -2.49
C LEU A 465 -3.09 22.89 -2.75
N ASP A 466 -2.95 23.64 -3.86
CA ASP A 466 -3.91 24.66 -4.27
C ASP A 466 -5.24 24.05 -4.73
N GLN A 467 -5.22 22.93 -5.46
CA GLN A 467 -6.43 22.21 -5.83
C GLN A 467 -7.14 21.65 -4.59
N PHE A 468 -6.36 21.12 -3.63
CA PHE A 468 -6.90 20.68 -2.34
C PHE A 468 -7.55 21.84 -1.58
N LYS A 469 -6.88 22.99 -1.48
CA LYS A 469 -7.42 24.21 -0.87
C LYS A 469 -8.71 24.69 -1.54
N SER A 470 -8.75 24.73 -2.87
CA SER A 470 -9.95 25.09 -3.64
C SER A 470 -11.10 24.12 -3.40
N ARG A 471 -10.82 22.81 -3.33
CA ARG A 471 -11.84 21.80 -3.00
C ARG A 471 -12.41 22.01 -1.60
N LEU A 472 -11.57 22.27 -0.61
CA LEU A 472 -12.00 22.57 0.76
C LEU A 472 -12.84 23.85 0.86
N GLN A 473 -12.61 24.84 0.00
CA GLN A 473 -13.46 26.04 -0.04
C GLN A 473 -14.91 25.72 -0.40
N ASN A 474 -15.12 24.73 -1.29
CA ASN A 474 -16.44 24.25 -1.71
C ASN A 474 -17.10 23.31 -0.70
N LEU A 475 -16.32 22.62 0.13
CA LEU A 475 -16.81 21.76 1.22
C LEU A 475 -17.06 22.55 2.51
N SER A 476 -17.93 23.56 2.45
CA SER A 476 -18.35 24.33 3.64
C SER A 476 -19.14 23.48 4.64
N TYR A 477 -19.30 23.96 5.88
CA TYR A 477 -20.11 23.27 6.89
C TYR A 477 -21.54 23.00 6.43
N THR A 478 -22.16 23.94 5.71
CA THR A 478 -23.52 23.77 5.18
C THR A 478 -23.58 22.69 4.12
N GLU A 479 -22.54 22.56 3.29
CA GLU A 479 -22.45 21.49 2.31
C GLU A 479 -22.27 20.12 2.97
N ILE A 480 -21.42 20.03 4.01
CA ILE A 480 -21.29 18.81 4.82
C ILE A 480 -22.64 18.42 5.45
N LEU A 481 -23.39 19.39 5.99
CA LEU A 481 -24.72 19.13 6.53
C LEU A 481 -25.70 18.62 5.47
N LYS A 482 -25.69 19.19 4.26
CA LYS A 482 -26.52 18.71 3.14
C LYS A 482 -26.16 17.29 2.73
N LEU A 483 -24.87 16.97 2.66
CA LEU A 483 -24.40 15.62 2.36
C LEU A 483 -24.86 14.64 3.43
N ARG A 484 -24.65 14.95 4.72
CA ARG A 484 -25.15 14.14 5.84
C ARG A 484 -26.68 14.03 5.88
N GLN A 485 -27.40 15.08 5.50
CA GLN A 485 -28.87 15.06 5.44
C GLN A 485 -29.36 14.22 4.26
N SER A 486 -28.74 14.34 3.08
CA SER A 486 -29.00 13.44 1.95
C SER A 486 -28.75 11.98 2.34
N GLU A 487 -27.62 11.70 3.01
CA GLU A 487 -27.28 10.37 3.51
C GLU A 487 -28.31 9.85 4.54
N ARG A 488 -28.83 10.71 5.44
CA ARG A 488 -29.84 10.35 6.44
C ARG A 488 -31.28 10.25 5.92
N MET A 489 -31.72 11.14 5.03
CA MET A 489 -33.07 11.04 4.43
C MET A 489 -33.17 9.75 3.60
N ASN A 490 -32.09 9.40 2.91
CA ASN A 490 -31.95 8.10 2.26
C ASN A 490 -31.89 6.91 3.26
N GLN A 491 -31.88 7.12 4.58
CA GLN A 491 -31.90 6.07 5.60
C GLN A 491 -33.21 6.05 6.42
N GLU A 492 -33.77 7.20 6.80
CA GLU A 492 -34.99 7.30 7.63
C GLU A 492 -36.25 6.82 6.90
N ASP A 493 -36.38 7.09 5.61
CA ASP A 493 -37.49 6.56 4.79
C ASP A 493 -37.50 5.02 4.78
N PHE A 494 -36.35 4.36 5.01
CA PHE A 494 -36.24 2.89 4.99
C PHE A 494 -36.52 2.22 6.34
N GLN A 495 -36.90 2.97 7.39
CA GLN A 495 -37.07 2.44 8.76
C GLN A 495 -38.54 2.29 9.19
N SER A 496 -39.53 2.68 8.37
CA SER A 496 -40.94 2.46 8.73
C SER A 496 -41.31 0.97 8.71
N ARG A 497 -42.23 0.54 9.58
CA ARG A 497 -42.59 -0.89 9.71
C ARG A 497 -43.05 -1.55 8.40
N PRO A 498 -43.93 -0.95 7.58
CA PRO A 498 -44.31 -1.55 6.29
C PRO A 498 -43.12 -1.70 5.32
N ILE A 499 -42.18 -0.77 5.38
CA ILE A 499 -40.96 -0.80 4.56
C ILE A 499 -39.99 -1.88 5.06
N LEU A 500 -39.84 -2.06 6.38
CA LEU A 500 -39.04 -3.16 6.94
C LEU A 500 -39.63 -4.53 6.58
N GLU A 501 -40.95 -4.69 6.65
CA GLU A 501 -41.64 -5.92 6.24
C GLU A 501 -41.46 -6.21 4.74
N LEU A 502 -41.46 -5.18 3.90
CA LEU A 502 -41.16 -5.31 2.47
C LEU A 502 -39.69 -5.65 2.24
N ARG A 503 -38.77 -5.01 2.97
CA ARG A 503 -37.33 -5.23 2.93
C ARG A 503 -36.99 -6.68 3.25
N GLU A 504 -37.59 -7.25 4.30
CA GLU A 504 -37.40 -8.67 4.67
C GLU A 504 -37.90 -9.64 3.59
N LYS A 505 -38.99 -9.31 2.89
CA LYS A 505 -39.52 -10.14 1.79
C LYS A 505 -38.66 -10.11 0.53
N ILE A 506 -38.04 -8.98 0.24
CA ILE A 506 -37.19 -8.78 -0.95
C ILE A 506 -35.76 -9.30 -0.72
N GLN A 507 -35.28 -9.27 0.52
CA GLN A 507 -33.90 -9.65 0.87
C GLN A 507 -33.45 -11.03 0.32
N PRO A 508 -34.26 -12.11 0.33
CA PRO A 508 -33.85 -13.39 -0.26
C PRO A 508 -33.63 -13.33 -1.78
N GLU A 509 -34.44 -12.56 -2.50
CA GLU A 509 -34.32 -12.37 -3.95
C GLU A 509 -33.01 -11.63 -4.30
N ILE A 510 -32.71 -10.56 -3.56
CA ILE A 510 -31.46 -9.81 -3.71
C ILE A 510 -30.25 -10.68 -3.33
N MET A 511 -30.36 -11.52 -2.30
CA MET A 511 -29.27 -12.42 -1.91
C MET A 511 -29.00 -13.46 -3.01
N GLU A 512 -30.03 -13.98 -3.67
CA GLU A 512 -29.87 -14.90 -4.80
C GLU A 512 -29.23 -14.19 -6.00
N LEU A 513 -29.55 -12.92 -6.24
CA LEU A 513 -28.88 -12.12 -7.28
C LEU A 513 -27.39 -11.93 -6.98
N ILE A 514 -27.04 -11.58 -5.73
CA ILE A 514 -25.64 -11.47 -5.30
C ILE A 514 -24.94 -12.81 -5.47
N LYS A 515 -25.58 -13.91 -5.06
CA LYS A 515 -25.07 -15.26 -5.22
C LYS A 515 -24.77 -15.60 -6.68
N GLN A 516 -25.68 -15.30 -7.60
CA GLN A 516 -25.47 -15.48 -9.04
C GLN A 516 -24.29 -14.65 -9.54
N GLN A 517 -24.16 -13.40 -9.09
CA GLN A 517 -23.01 -12.55 -9.44
C GLN A 517 -21.69 -13.16 -8.93
N ARG A 518 -21.64 -13.68 -7.70
CA ARG A 518 -20.43 -14.33 -7.17
C ARG A 518 -20.07 -15.57 -7.98
N LEU A 519 -21.05 -16.40 -8.32
CA LEU A 519 -20.84 -17.58 -9.16
C LEU A 519 -20.34 -17.22 -10.55
N ASN A 520 -20.88 -16.15 -11.16
CA ASN A 520 -20.40 -15.64 -12.44
C ASN A 520 -18.95 -15.15 -12.35
N ARG A 521 -18.58 -14.43 -11.27
CA ARG A 521 -17.18 -14.01 -11.03
C ARG A 521 -16.23 -15.18 -10.85
N LEU A 522 -16.67 -16.24 -10.14
CA LEU A 522 -15.89 -17.47 -10.06
C LEU A 522 -15.74 -18.12 -11.45
N CYS A 523 -16.79 -18.11 -12.27
CA CYS A 523 -16.75 -18.64 -13.63
C CYS A 523 -15.83 -17.85 -14.56
N GLU A 524 -15.79 -16.52 -14.43
CA GLU A 524 -14.81 -15.66 -15.10
C GLU A 524 -13.40 -16.08 -14.69
N GLY A 525 -13.14 -16.17 -13.38
CA GLY A 525 -11.88 -16.60 -12.81
C GLY A 525 -10.95 -15.46 -12.43
N THR A 526 -9.99 -15.75 -11.55
CA THR A 526 -9.07 -14.75 -11.00
C THR A 526 -7.63 -15.27 -11.04
N CYS A 527 -6.74 -14.31 -11.24
CA CYS A 527 -5.30 -14.49 -11.21
C CYS A 527 -4.79 -14.32 -9.78
N PHE A 528 -4.16 -15.35 -9.23
CA PHE A 528 -3.65 -15.39 -7.87
C PHE A 528 -2.13 -15.40 -7.87
N ARG A 529 -1.52 -14.71 -6.91
CA ARG A 529 -0.07 -14.76 -6.71
C ARG A 529 0.28 -16.07 -5.99
N LYS A 530 1.27 -16.82 -6.49
CA LYS A 530 1.80 -17.97 -5.74
C LYS A 530 2.46 -17.49 -4.44
N ILE A 531 2.25 -18.26 -3.36
CA ILE A 531 2.93 -18.06 -2.09
C ILE A 531 4.41 -18.38 -2.29
N SER A 532 5.20 -17.34 -2.58
CA SER A 532 6.65 -17.40 -2.67
C SER A 532 7.23 -16.62 -1.48
N SER A 533 8.14 -17.25 -0.73
CA SER A 533 8.84 -16.56 0.37
C SER A 533 9.81 -15.48 -0.13
N ARG A 534 10.06 -15.38 -1.43
CA ARG A 534 11.13 -14.54 -2.01
C ARG A 534 10.73 -13.98 -3.36
N ARG A 535 11.33 -12.83 -3.73
CA ARG A 535 11.17 -12.19 -5.03
C ARG A 535 11.31 -13.24 -6.11
N ARG A 536 10.24 -13.55 -6.81
CA ARG A 536 10.30 -14.04 -8.17
C ARG A 536 9.27 -13.23 -8.92
N GLN A 537 9.51 -13.07 -10.22
CA GLN A 537 8.47 -12.80 -11.22
C GLN A 537 7.16 -13.34 -10.67
N ASP A 538 6.16 -12.48 -10.48
CA ASP A 538 4.87 -12.85 -9.94
C ASP A 538 4.38 -14.07 -10.73
N LYS A 539 4.66 -15.28 -10.21
CA LYS A 539 4.19 -16.52 -10.80
C LYS A 539 2.75 -16.55 -10.41
N PHE A 540 1.95 -16.06 -11.33
CA PHE A 540 0.54 -16.10 -11.17
C PHE A 540 0.06 -17.52 -11.44
N TRP A 541 -1.01 -17.90 -10.79
CA TRP A 541 -1.78 -19.06 -11.18
C TRP A 541 -3.22 -18.61 -11.29
N TYR A 542 -3.92 -19.16 -12.27
CA TYR A 542 -5.30 -18.80 -12.53
C TYR A 542 -6.20 -19.87 -11.97
N CYS A 543 -7.30 -19.45 -11.37
CA CYS A 543 -8.36 -20.37 -10.98
C CYS A 543 -9.70 -19.84 -11.48
N ARG A 544 -10.51 -20.73 -12.06
CA ARG A 544 -11.88 -20.43 -12.50
C ARG A 544 -12.80 -21.61 -12.28
N LEU A 545 -14.08 -21.32 -12.09
CA LEU A 545 -15.14 -22.30 -12.01
C LEU A 545 -15.66 -22.65 -13.41
N SER A 546 -15.96 -23.91 -13.65
CA SER A 546 -16.66 -24.36 -14.85
C SER A 546 -18.05 -23.73 -14.92
N PRO A 547 -18.60 -23.37 -16.09
CA PRO A 547 -19.93 -22.76 -16.21
C PRO A 547 -21.10 -23.59 -15.65
N ASN A 548 -20.91 -24.90 -15.43
CA ASN A 548 -21.91 -25.77 -14.79
C ASN A 548 -21.79 -25.81 -13.25
N HIS A 549 -20.86 -25.04 -12.68
CA HIS A 549 -20.54 -24.94 -11.25
C HIS A 549 -20.07 -26.25 -10.58
N LYS A 550 -19.49 -27.18 -11.33
CA LYS A 550 -19.10 -28.51 -10.81
C LYS A 550 -17.60 -28.73 -10.68
N VAL A 551 -16.75 -27.97 -11.37
CA VAL A 551 -15.29 -28.19 -11.37
C VAL A 551 -14.57 -26.85 -11.30
N LEU A 552 -13.60 -26.72 -10.39
CA LEU A 552 -12.61 -25.66 -10.39
C LEU A 552 -11.45 -26.06 -11.29
N HIS A 553 -11.18 -25.26 -12.32
CA HIS A 553 -10.04 -25.39 -13.20
C HIS A 553 -8.94 -24.44 -12.74
N TYR A 554 -7.71 -24.93 -12.64
CA TYR A 554 -6.59 -24.07 -12.27
C TYR A 554 -5.28 -24.48 -12.94
N GLY A 555 -4.30 -23.57 -12.92
CA GLY A 555 -2.99 -23.81 -13.49
C GLY A 555 -2.10 -22.57 -13.43
N ASP A 556 -0.81 -22.79 -13.68
CA ASP A 556 0.21 -21.75 -13.66
C ASP A 556 0.16 -20.86 -14.90
N LEU A 557 0.44 -19.56 -14.72
CA LEU A 557 0.60 -18.58 -15.78
C LEU A 557 2.00 -17.96 -15.73
N GLU A 558 2.62 -17.76 -16.91
CA GLU A 558 3.92 -17.08 -17.01
C GLU A 558 3.81 -15.54 -17.04
N GLU A 559 2.67 -14.99 -17.48
CA GLU A 559 2.37 -13.55 -17.51
C GLU A 559 0.91 -13.28 -17.08
N SER A 560 0.61 -12.05 -16.63
CA SER A 560 -0.76 -11.63 -16.32
C SER A 560 -1.60 -11.59 -17.61
N PRO A 561 -2.70 -12.35 -17.72
CA PRO A 561 -3.47 -12.41 -18.96
C PRO A 561 -4.17 -11.08 -19.24
N GLN A 562 -4.05 -10.59 -20.47
CA GLN A 562 -4.91 -9.51 -20.98
C GLN A 562 -6.21 -10.13 -21.51
N GLY A 563 -7.05 -10.66 -20.62
CA GLY A 563 -8.37 -11.24 -20.96
C GLY A 563 -8.71 -12.54 -20.24
N GLU A 564 -9.84 -13.15 -20.60
CA GLU A 564 -10.30 -14.43 -20.04
C GLU A 564 -9.41 -15.59 -20.50
N VAL A 565 -8.92 -16.39 -19.55
CA VAL A 565 -8.15 -17.61 -19.84
C VAL A 565 -9.11 -18.77 -20.09
N PRO A 566 -9.10 -19.42 -21.27
CA PRO A 566 -9.97 -20.56 -21.56
C PRO A 566 -9.82 -21.69 -20.55
N HIS A 567 -10.91 -22.39 -20.22
CA HIS A 567 -10.84 -23.51 -19.25
C HIS A 567 -9.98 -24.69 -19.75
N ASP A 568 -9.79 -24.81 -21.07
CA ASP A 568 -9.01 -25.89 -21.69
C ASP A 568 -7.48 -25.70 -21.58
N SER A 569 -7.01 -24.47 -21.31
CA SER A 569 -5.59 -24.20 -21.08
C SER A 569 -5.14 -24.44 -19.64
N LEU A 570 -6.08 -24.67 -18.72
CA LEU A 570 -5.81 -24.94 -17.31
C LEU A 570 -5.69 -26.46 -17.10
N GLN A 571 -4.54 -26.88 -16.59
CA GLN A 571 -4.12 -28.28 -16.59
C GLN A 571 -4.75 -29.07 -15.45
N ASP A 572 -5.01 -28.42 -14.31
CA ASP A 572 -5.49 -29.05 -13.09
C ASP A 572 -6.99 -28.83 -12.87
N LYS A 573 -7.64 -29.81 -12.23
CA LYS A 573 -9.09 -29.84 -12.03
C LYS A 573 -9.43 -30.36 -10.64
N LEU A 574 -10.28 -29.62 -9.93
CA LEU A 574 -10.83 -30.01 -8.63
C LEU A 574 -12.36 -30.07 -8.71
N PRO A 575 -12.99 -31.25 -8.60
CA PRO A 575 -14.44 -31.34 -8.51
C PRO A 575 -14.97 -30.64 -7.26
N VAL A 576 -15.99 -29.80 -7.42
CA VAL A 576 -16.61 -29.03 -6.32
C VAL A 576 -17.22 -29.96 -5.27
N ALA A 577 -17.68 -31.16 -5.67
CA ALA A 577 -18.23 -32.16 -4.76
C ALA A 577 -17.20 -32.69 -3.75
N ASP A 578 -15.90 -32.59 -4.05
CA ASP A 578 -14.82 -33.11 -3.20
C ASP A 578 -14.33 -32.06 -2.17
N ILE A 579 -14.81 -30.82 -2.30
CA ILE A 579 -14.51 -29.72 -1.39
C ILE A 579 -15.25 -29.94 -0.07
N LYS A 580 -14.49 -30.00 1.04
CA LYS A 580 -15.04 -30.16 2.39
C LYS A 580 -15.31 -28.82 3.06
N ALA A 581 -14.35 -27.90 2.95
CA ALA A 581 -14.42 -26.61 3.63
C ALA A 581 -13.52 -25.57 2.97
N VAL A 582 -13.83 -24.31 3.23
CA VAL A 582 -12.94 -23.17 3.00
C VAL A 582 -12.53 -22.64 4.36
N VAL A 583 -11.23 -22.50 4.57
CA VAL A 583 -10.64 -21.89 5.78
C VAL A 583 -9.97 -20.58 5.39
N THR A 584 -9.85 -19.66 6.34
CA THR A 584 -9.31 -18.31 6.10
C THR A 584 -8.27 -17.91 7.15
N GLY A 585 -7.37 -17.01 6.75
CA GLY A 585 -6.31 -16.46 7.57
C GLY A 585 -5.47 -17.49 8.32
N LYS A 586 -5.41 -17.39 9.65
CA LYS A 586 -4.57 -18.24 10.51
C LYS A 586 -4.91 -19.74 10.44
N ASP A 587 -6.13 -20.07 10.01
CA ASP A 587 -6.58 -21.46 9.94
C ASP A 587 -6.09 -22.15 8.65
N CYS A 588 -5.62 -21.37 7.67
CA CYS A 588 -4.99 -21.86 6.46
C CYS A 588 -3.69 -22.65 6.77
N PRO A 589 -3.47 -23.84 6.17
CA PRO A 589 -2.28 -24.65 6.41
C PRO A 589 -0.96 -23.89 6.17
N HIS A 590 -0.92 -23.07 5.12
CA HIS A 590 0.25 -22.27 4.72
C HIS A 590 0.53 -21.05 5.62
N MET A 591 -0.34 -20.77 6.61
CA MET A 591 -0.19 -19.66 7.57
C MET A 591 0.19 -20.12 8.98
N LYS A 592 0.29 -21.44 9.22
CA LYS A 592 0.57 -22.02 10.55
C LYS A 592 2.07 -22.05 10.94
N GLU A 593 2.99 -21.72 10.03
CA GLU A 593 4.42 -21.74 10.33
C GLU A 593 4.88 -20.59 11.24
N LYS A 594 5.70 -20.92 12.25
CA LYS A 594 6.12 -20.02 13.35
C LYS A 594 6.94 -18.78 12.91
N GLY A 595 7.37 -18.69 11.65
CA GLY A 595 8.15 -17.57 11.10
C GLY A 595 7.31 -16.49 10.39
N ALA A 596 6.22 -16.86 9.72
CA ALA A 596 5.42 -15.95 8.88
C ALA A 596 4.51 -15.00 9.70
N LEU A 597 4.11 -15.42 10.90
CA LEU A 597 3.17 -14.71 11.79
C LEU A 597 3.71 -13.41 12.38
N LYS A 598 5.01 -13.12 12.29
CA LYS A 598 5.61 -11.90 12.86
C LYS A 598 5.78 -10.74 11.89
N GLN A 599 5.62 -10.94 10.58
CA GLN A 599 5.91 -9.88 9.60
C GLN A 599 4.72 -9.46 8.72
N ASN A 600 3.78 -10.34 8.33
CA ASN A 600 2.77 -9.95 7.32
C ASN A 600 1.31 -10.17 7.79
N LYS A 601 0.82 -9.30 8.68
CA LYS A 601 -0.59 -9.30 9.14
C LYS A 601 -1.59 -9.13 7.99
N GLU A 602 -1.23 -8.36 6.97
CA GLU A 602 -2.10 -8.07 5.81
C GLU A 602 -2.29 -9.28 4.91
N VAL A 603 -1.25 -10.08 4.67
CA VAL A 603 -1.35 -11.32 3.88
C VAL A 603 -2.27 -12.32 4.57
N LEU A 604 -2.26 -12.35 5.91
CA LEU A 604 -3.16 -13.19 6.69
C LEU A 604 -4.64 -12.80 6.51
N GLU A 605 -4.94 -11.53 6.23
CA GLU A 605 -6.31 -11.07 5.97
C GLU A 605 -6.80 -11.42 4.56
N LEU A 606 -5.88 -11.72 3.63
CA LEU A 606 -6.18 -12.09 2.24
C LEU A 606 -6.02 -13.59 1.94
N ALA A 607 -5.54 -14.37 2.92
CA ALA A 607 -5.28 -15.79 2.78
C ALA A 607 -6.55 -16.63 2.97
N PHE A 608 -6.79 -17.58 2.06
CA PHE A 608 -7.81 -18.61 2.22
C PHE A 608 -7.34 -19.93 1.60
N SER A 609 -7.90 -21.05 2.06
CA SER A 609 -7.58 -22.38 1.52
C SER A 609 -8.85 -23.20 1.33
N VAL A 610 -8.92 -23.91 0.21
CA VAL A 610 -9.95 -24.91 -0.09
C VAL A 610 -9.42 -26.26 0.36
N LEU A 611 -10.06 -26.87 1.35
CA LEU A 611 -9.71 -28.20 1.85
C LEU A 611 -10.52 -29.26 1.09
N TYR A 612 -9.84 -30.23 0.48
CA TYR A 612 -10.47 -31.32 -0.29
C TYR A 612 -9.73 -32.65 -0.02
N GLU A 613 -10.43 -33.78 -0.21
CA GLU A 613 -9.92 -35.11 0.16
C GLU A 613 -9.35 -35.19 1.62
N SER A 614 -8.71 -36.30 2.02
CA SER A 614 -8.44 -36.57 3.45
C SER A 614 -7.29 -35.78 4.07
N ASP A 615 -6.48 -35.06 3.29
CA ASP A 615 -5.43 -34.13 3.79
C ASP A 615 -4.92 -33.14 2.71
N GLU A 616 -5.64 -32.99 1.58
CA GLU A 616 -5.21 -32.08 0.51
C GLU A 616 -5.84 -30.69 0.65
N TYR A 617 -5.13 -29.69 0.13
CA TYR A 617 -5.57 -28.31 0.19
C TYR A 617 -5.04 -27.49 -0.98
N LEU A 618 -5.89 -26.60 -1.48
CA LEU A 618 -5.53 -25.60 -2.46
C LEU A 618 -5.42 -24.25 -1.75
N ASN A 619 -4.23 -23.65 -1.75
CA ASN A 619 -3.93 -22.41 -1.03
C ASN A 619 -4.06 -21.19 -1.92
N PHE A 620 -4.68 -20.15 -1.40
CA PHE A 620 -4.91 -18.88 -2.09
C PHE A 620 -4.42 -17.72 -1.24
N ILE A 621 -3.80 -16.74 -1.90
CA ILE A 621 -3.69 -15.37 -1.42
C ILE A 621 -4.42 -14.52 -2.44
N ALA A 622 -5.53 -13.92 -2.04
CA ALA A 622 -6.27 -13.01 -2.90
C ALA A 622 -5.40 -11.79 -3.27
N PRO A 623 -5.51 -11.27 -4.51
CA PRO A 623 -4.76 -10.08 -4.92
C PRO A 623 -5.16 -8.84 -4.09
N ASP A 624 -6.43 -8.75 -3.71
CA ASP A 624 -6.97 -7.67 -2.89
C ASP A 624 -8.14 -8.16 -2.02
N LYS A 625 -8.64 -7.27 -1.17
CA LYS A 625 -9.77 -7.55 -0.26
C LYS A 625 -11.08 -7.81 -1.01
N HIS A 626 -11.27 -7.20 -2.18
CA HIS A 626 -12.48 -7.40 -2.99
C HIS A 626 -12.51 -8.84 -3.53
N GLU A 627 -11.44 -9.29 -4.18
CA GLU A 627 -11.31 -10.66 -4.68
C GLU A 627 -11.35 -11.69 -3.55
N TYR A 628 -10.74 -11.38 -2.39
CA TYR A 628 -10.88 -12.23 -1.20
C TYR A 628 -12.35 -12.44 -0.82
N CYS A 629 -13.13 -11.36 -0.76
CA CYS A 629 -14.54 -11.43 -0.40
C CYS A 629 -15.37 -12.15 -1.47
N VAL A 630 -15.12 -11.86 -2.76
CA VAL A 630 -15.81 -12.49 -3.89
C VAL A 630 -15.57 -13.99 -3.90
N TRP A 631 -14.32 -14.43 -3.73
CA TRP A 631 -13.97 -15.85 -3.75
C TRP A 631 -14.49 -16.60 -2.53
N THR A 632 -14.28 -16.06 -1.33
CA THR A 632 -14.76 -16.72 -0.11
C THR A 632 -16.28 -16.82 -0.08
N ASP A 633 -17.01 -15.77 -0.47
CA ASP A 633 -18.46 -15.80 -0.56
C ASP A 633 -18.95 -16.72 -1.69
N GLY A 634 -18.32 -16.68 -2.87
CA GLY A 634 -18.68 -17.55 -3.99
C GLY A 634 -18.47 -19.03 -3.65
N LEU A 635 -17.38 -19.38 -2.99
CA LEU A 635 -17.13 -20.74 -2.53
C LEU A 635 -18.09 -21.16 -1.41
N ASN A 636 -18.42 -20.26 -0.48
CA ASN A 636 -19.45 -20.52 0.52
C ASN A 636 -20.82 -20.76 -0.14
N ALA A 637 -21.19 -19.95 -1.13
CA ALA A 637 -22.40 -20.11 -1.91
C ALA A 637 -22.46 -21.46 -2.66
N LEU A 638 -21.34 -21.91 -3.24
CA LEU A 638 -21.23 -23.24 -3.87
C LEU A 638 -21.45 -24.36 -2.86
N LEU A 639 -20.94 -24.21 -1.65
CA LEU A 639 -21.08 -25.17 -0.55
C LEU A 639 -22.42 -25.05 0.20
N GLY A 640 -23.32 -24.17 -0.22
CA GLY A 640 -24.60 -23.92 0.44
C GLY A 640 -24.47 -23.26 1.82
N LYS A 641 -23.36 -22.57 2.08
CA LYS A 641 -23.10 -21.78 3.29
C LYS A 641 -23.49 -20.31 3.07
N GLU A 642 -23.69 -19.58 4.17
CA GLU A 642 -23.98 -18.15 4.11
C GLU A 642 -22.76 -17.33 3.65
N MET A 643 -23.02 -16.29 2.86
CA MET A 643 -22.02 -15.31 2.42
C MET A 643 -21.93 -14.19 3.46
N THR A 644 -20.79 -14.07 4.15
CA THR A 644 -20.66 -13.23 5.35
C THR A 644 -19.73 -12.02 5.18
N SER A 645 -19.12 -11.85 4.00
CA SER A 645 -18.16 -10.77 3.78
C SER A 645 -18.78 -9.37 3.94
N GLU A 646 -17.91 -8.37 4.15
CA GLU A 646 -18.31 -6.97 4.17
C GLU A 646 -18.87 -6.51 2.81
N PHE A 647 -18.35 -7.05 1.70
CA PHE A 647 -18.83 -6.72 0.35
C PHE A 647 -20.23 -7.26 0.11
N THR A 648 -20.55 -8.48 0.54
CA THR A 648 -21.92 -9.00 0.42
C THR A 648 -22.91 -8.19 1.23
N ARG A 649 -22.52 -7.72 2.43
CA ARG A 649 -23.34 -6.78 3.20
C ARG A 649 -23.54 -5.44 2.48
N SER A 650 -22.47 -4.88 1.92
CA SER A 650 -22.53 -3.62 1.16
C SER A 650 -23.38 -3.74 -0.12
N ASP A 651 -23.22 -4.83 -0.88
CA ASP A 651 -24.01 -5.10 -2.08
C ASP A 651 -25.49 -5.32 -1.73
N MET A 652 -25.75 -6.07 -0.66
CA MET A 652 -27.10 -6.26 -0.12
C MET A 652 -27.74 -4.92 0.19
N ASP A 653 -27.08 -4.07 0.98
CA ASP A 653 -27.62 -2.76 1.31
C ASP A 653 -27.85 -1.90 0.06
N THR A 654 -26.90 -1.88 -0.88
CA THR A 654 -27.00 -1.05 -2.09
C THR A 654 -28.16 -1.49 -2.99
N LEU A 655 -28.22 -2.78 -3.33
CA LEU A 655 -29.24 -3.33 -4.21
C LEU A 655 -30.62 -3.30 -3.57
N LEU A 656 -30.70 -3.64 -2.29
CA LEU A 656 -31.95 -3.59 -1.54
C LEU A 656 -32.46 -2.16 -1.42
N ASN A 657 -31.60 -1.18 -1.16
CA ASN A 657 -32.00 0.23 -1.15
C ASN A 657 -32.47 0.70 -2.53
N MET A 658 -31.81 0.29 -3.62
CA MET A 658 -32.24 0.63 -4.98
C MET A 658 -33.59 -0.01 -5.34
N GLU A 659 -33.77 -1.30 -5.07
CA GLU A 659 -35.02 -2.02 -5.34
C GLU A 659 -36.17 -1.44 -4.51
N MET A 660 -35.92 -1.15 -3.24
CA MET A 660 -36.88 -0.47 -2.38
C MET A 660 -37.27 0.90 -2.93
N LYS A 661 -36.32 1.70 -3.46
CA LYS A 661 -36.65 2.97 -4.13
C LYS A 661 -37.58 2.74 -5.31
N LEU A 662 -37.27 1.77 -6.18
CA LEU A 662 -38.10 1.44 -7.35
C LEU A 662 -39.53 1.06 -6.96
N ARG A 663 -39.70 0.21 -5.93
CA ARG A 663 -41.02 -0.20 -5.43
C ARG A 663 -41.80 0.93 -4.76
N LEU A 664 -41.11 1.94 -4.24
CA LEU A 664 -41.71 3.10 -3.57
C LEU A 664 -41.94 4.29 -4.51
N LEU A 665 -41.52 4.21 -5.79
CA LEU A 665 -41.73 5.30 -6.77
C LEU A 665 -43.21 5.66 -6.93
N ASP A 666 -44.10 4.66 -6.98
CA ASP A 666 -45.55 4.89 -7.12
C ASP A 666 -46.18 5.53 -5.87
N LEU A 667 -45.45 5.55 -4.75
CA LEU A 667 -45.84 6.13 -3.47
C LEU A 667 -45.09 7.44 -3.17
N GLU A 668 -44.39 8.00 -4.15
CA GLU A 668 -43.65 9.25 -3.98
C GLU A 668 -44.61 10.40 -3.59
N ASN A 669 -44.31 11.08 -2.47
CA ASN A 669 -45.15 12.11 -1.84
C ASN A 669 -46.46 11.60 -1.18
N ILE A 670 -46.68 10.30 -1.07
CA ILE A 670 -47.78 9.72 -0.30
C ILE A 670 -47.29 9.37 1.10
N GLN A 671 -48.00 9.83 2.13
CA GLN A 671 -47.66 9.49 3.51
C GLN A 671 -47.92 8.00 3.77
N ILE A 672 -46.86 7.27 4.08
CA ILE A 672 -46.94 5.84 4.40
C ILE A 672 -47.51 5.70 5.83
N PRO A 673 -48.66 5.03 6.02
CA PRO A 673 -49.28 4.91 7.32
C PRO A 673 -48.48 3.94 8.21
N GLU A 674 -48.21 4.32 9.47
CA GLU A 674 -47.53 3.44 10.44
C GLU A 674 -48.34 2.18 10.78
N VAL A 675 -49.68 2.29 10.69
CA VAL A 675 -50.62 1.20 10.91
C VAL A 675 -51.33 0.89 9.60
N PRO A 676 -51.30 -0.37 9.11
CA PRO A 676 -52.03 -0.76 7.92
C PRO A 676 -53.53 -0.42 8.06
N PRO A 677 -54.14 0.28 7.08
CA PRO A 677 -55.57 0.54 7.10
C PRO A 677 -56.37 -0.78 7.21
N PRO A 678 -57.48 -0.81 7.96
CA PRO A 678 -58.26 -2.03 8.13
C PRO A 678 -58.84 -2.46 6.78
N ILE A 679 -58.64 -3.73 6.42
CA ILE A 679 -59.25 -4.34 5.24
C ILE A 679 -60.77 -4.42 5.50
N PRO A 680 -61.63 -3.80 4.66
CA PRO A 680 -63.07 -3.89 4.79
C PRO A 680 -63.55 -5.36 4.73
N LYS A 681 -64.74 -5.64 5.26
CA LYS A 681 -65.36 -6.96 5.08
C LYS A 681 -65.53 -7.26 3.59
N GLU A 682 -65.39 -8.53 3.24
CA GLU A 682 -65.68 -8.97 1.88
C GLU A 682 -67.10 -8.54 1.45
N PRO A 683 -67.30 -8.19 0.16
CA PRO A 683 -68.63 -7.91 -0.35
C PRO A 683 -69.58 -9.08 -0.11
N SER A 684 -70.85 -8.78 0.11
CA SER A 684 -71.88 -9.80 0.37
C SER A 684 -72.18 -10.71 -0.84
N ASN A 685 -71.72 -10.32 -2.03
CA ASN A 685 -71.84 -11.08 -3.28
C ASN A 685 -70.60 -10.85 -4.16
N TYR A 686 -70.39 -11.72 -5.15
CA TYR A 686 -69.35 -11.60 -6.16
C TYR A 686 -69.90 -11.09 -7.50
N ASP A 687 -70.95 -10.26 -7.45
CA ASP A 687 -71.54 -9.61 -8.62
C ASP A 687 -70.65 -8.40 -8.98
N PHE A 688 -69.55 -8.67 -9.67
CA PHE A 688 -68.56 -7.65 -10.02
C PHE A 688 -69.17 -6.56 -10.90
N VAL A 689 -68.81 -5.29 -10.63
CA VAL A 689 -69.29 -4.12 -11.39
C VAL A 689 -68.71 -4.08 -12.81
N TYR A 690 -67.58 -4.74 -13.02
CA TYR A 690 -66.87 -4.81 -14.29
C TYR A 690 -66.51 -6.27 -14.59
N ASP A 691 -66.60 -6.65 -15.86
CA ASP A 691 -66.01 -7.90 -16.33
C ASP A 691 -64.49 -7.73 -16.41
N CYS A 692 -63.73 -8.63 -15.78
CA CYS A 692 -62.28 -8.69 -15.93
C CYS A 692 -61.93 -9.54 -17.17
N ASN A 693 -61.12 -8.98 -18.09
CA ASN A 693 -60.53 -9.70 -19.22
C ASN A 693 -59.17 -10.29 -18.87
#